data_AF-A0A519SE28-F1
#
_entry.id   AF-A0A519SE28-F1
#
_cell.length_a   1.000
_cell.length_b   1.000
_cell.length_c   1.000
_cell.angle_alpha   90.00
_cell.angle_beta   90.00
_cell.angle_gamma   90.00
#
_symmetry.space_group_name_H-M   'P 1'
#
loop_
_entity.id
_entity.type
_entity.pdbx_description
1 polymer ?
#
loop_
_entity_poly.entity_id
_entity_poly.type
_entity_poly.pdbx_seq_one_letter_code
_entity_poly.pdbx_strand_id
1 'polypeptide(L)'
;MSFMLALAAIVPAWAVPGVAALTTPVLPNNTTRNPINSLKATTTGTISRYNITSVPGGGTLYSGTTAITAARQLTPAQAAQLSFQPSGTAGSYPFNFTATDANGTSAAAVYTLSVGQASCGQAAGFDFSTRTINESWKSLSVTENNVTISTTGYSASAGTPADYLRVESLAGTTRSTALTWFTNYTDKAASTSQVTFTFSRPLTGFSIVVQDIDANTTNPNAFIDQVQFDGYTSNTAPTPIALVAANVKTGNSNSFSGGANCVTGTANSDAGAADNVIVTFPQAITKLTLTYRNTQTAAADPSGQGIGIPSFGWCAEADIATTLTGPARAQASSSVTYNMTTVNNGPNVPATLTPTLLLPTNLSGVTVNSGGTYNATSGLVSFSTISNLPLNTSVPNQVTFTMPATGSVSGTAGYTSSLPDYTTANSTATVSTVQNRAPVANNVTNSPAILSSTTSQTNIAPFNASDPDATTGNTTIVSYTILSLPTAAQGTLYVNGTAATVNQVITVPTSATASNPGYQLSFVPNGTFAGNATFTYGATDDVGVNSYIANYAVPVTAGADLVSVVTGQGMAVEGQSKVYGVTTTNNGPAAATNVVLTLTLSGKPSFSSVTVTNGSYDPTTGIVTFNTLASLASGAATANTVTVVVPLSPNSFTVTAANTSATADPTPANNNGTASAAILSVAVSPIGPAGAASACATPGRDGSPTITANPDTYYPATNQTVPAGATSLSVGAAVGTTAIADGDLLLVMQMQGADINDSNTDSYGDGVAGGAATSYLVNGNFTAGQYEYVVAAGAVNNGTLTLRTGLKYGYQNADAVSSSGTTTGTGQRRFQVVRIPQYKNLTISGTVSPAAWNGRTGGILALDVTGQLVFETGAKLDASGLGFRGGAGQQLTSSSGLSGTDYRVAAPTAGTSTTGAHAMKGEGIVGTPRYVNSGTALFDTGVDGYPSGSAGRGAPGNAGGGGNDATPNNPTNNSGGGGGGNGARGGRGGNTWSSNLAVGGEVGVGFSAPSTSRLILGGGGGAGVNNSNSGGGPTPGYGSSGAAGGGIVLVRTGSVRGNGTVLANGASAGSAVLNDGSGGGGAGGCILITANNTASLGTLSLAANGGT
;
A
#
# COMPACT_ATOMS: atom_id res chain seq x y z
N MET A 1 -56.83 39.03 -6.63
CA MET A 1 -56.12 40.31 -6.45
C MET A 1 -57.07 41.29 -5.77
N SER A 2 -56.96 41.44 -4.46
CA SER A 2 -57.15 42.71 -3.73
C SER A 2 -56.79 42.44 -2.28
N PHE A 3 -55.80 43.20 -1.84
CA PHE A 3 -55.28 43.26 -0.48
C PHE A 3 -56.39 43.61 0.51
N MET A 4 -56.55 42.81 1.55
CA MET A 4 -56.87 43.34 2.88
C MET A 4 -55.87 42.73 3.86
N LEU A 5 -54.91 43.57 4.25
CA LEU A 5 -54.02 43.38 5.38
C LEU A 5 -54.86 43.00 6.61
N ALA A 6 -54.53 41.87 7.24
CA ALA A 6 -54.74 41.72 8.66
C ALA A 6 -53.75 42.67 9.35
N LEU A 7 -54.21 43.89 9.65
CA LEU A 7 -53.52 44.79 10.56
C LEU A 7 -53.64 44.15 11.95
N ALA A 8 -52.66 43.33 12.34
CA ALA A 8 -52.42 43.09 13.76
C ALA A 8 -52.14 44.46 14.38
N ALA A 9 -53.06 44.95 15.21
CA ALA A 9 -52.93 46.25 15.84
C ALA A 9 -51.60 46.30 16.60
N ILE A 10 -50.62 47.04 16.07
CA ILE A 10 -49.41 47.41 16.79
C ILE A 10 -49.90 48.28 17.94
N VAL A 11 -49.98 47.71 19.15
CA VAL A 11 -50.37 48.45 20.35
C VAL A 11 -49.30 49.53 20.57
N PRO A 12 -49.63 50.82 20.45
CA PRO A 12 -48.63 51.87 20.56
C PRO A 12 -48.02 51.88 21.96
N ALA A 13 -46.74 52.26 22.08
CA ALA A 13 -45.96 52.21 23.32
C ALA A 13 -46.51 53.07 24.48
N TRP A 14 -47.50 53.93 24.21
CA TRP A 14 -48.21 54.79 25.17
C TRP A 14 -49.61 54.27 25.54
N ALA A 15 -50.05 53.13 25.00
CA ALA A 15 -51.34 52.54 25.36
C ALA A 15 -51.29 51.93 26.76
N VAL A 16 -52.38 52.11 27.52
CA VAL A 16 -52.62 51.35 28.77
C VAL A 16 -52.74 49.85 28.47
N PRO A 17 -52.48 48.96 29.45
CA PRO A 17 -52.64 47.52 29.24
C PRO A 17 -54.05 47.16 28.78
N GLY A 18 -54.15 46.21 27.86
CA GLY A 18 -55.40 45.52 27.58
C GLY A 18 -55.57 44.35 28.54
N VAL A 19 -56.78 44.17 29.09
CA VAL A 19 -57.16 42.93 29.76
C VAL A 19 -58.37 42.35 29.03
N ALA A 20 -58.44 41.02 28.98
CA ALA A 20 -59.55 40.30 28.38
C ALA A 20 -60.26 39.48 29.46
N ALA A 21 -61.52 39.13 29.20
CA ALA A 21 -62.26 38.24 30.08
C ALA A 21 -61.61 36.84 30.10
N LEU A 22 -61.54 36.24 31.28
CA LEU A 22 -60.84 34.98 31.53
C LEU A 22 -61.76 33.94 32.17
N THR A 23 -61.37 32.68 32.04
CA THR A 23 -61.99 31.53 32.72
C THR A 23 -60.90 30.62 33.27
N THR A 24 -61.32 29.53 33.90
CA THR A 24 -60.49 28.40 34.32
C THR A 24 -61.22 27.11 33.97
N PRO A 25 -60.55 25.94 33.94
CA PRO A 25 -61.24 24.66 33.86
C PRO A 25 -62.35 24.53 34.91
N VAL A 26 -63.42 23.80 34.58
CA VAL A 26 -64.57 23.67 35.47
C VAL A 26 -64.15 23.06 36.80
N LEU A 27 -64.43 23.77 37.89
CA LEU A 27 -64.01 23.37 39.23
C LEU A 27 -65.02 22.38 39.84
N PRO A 28 -64.58 21.39 40.62
CA PRO A 28 -65.44 20.45 41.32
C PRO A 28 -66.24 21.17 42.43
N ASN A 29 -67.41 20.61 42.72
CA ASN A 29 -68.25 20.98 43.84
C ASN A 29 -67.69 20.45 45.17
N ASN A 30 -66.58 21.01 45.62
CA ASN A 30 -65.95 20.61 46.87
C ASN A 30 -65.51 21.83 47.69
N THR A 31 -65.01 21.57 48.90
CA THR A 31 -64.44 22.59 49.78
C THR A 31 -62.92 22.65 49.70
N THR A 32 -62.29 22.02 48.70
CA THR A 32 -60.83 22.05 48.54
C THR A 32 -60.42 23.25 47.70
N ARG A 33 -59.17 23.67 47.89
CA ARG A 33 -58.57 24.78 47.14
C ARG A 33 -58.06 24.27 45.80
N ASN A 34 -58.60 24.81 44.72
CA ASN A 34 -58.21 24.45 43.35
C ASN A 34 -57.43 25.61 42.73
N PRO A 35 -56.22 25.38 42.18
CA PRO A 35 -55.51 26.38 41.39
C PRO A 35 -56.38 26.89 40.23
N ILE A 36 -56.30 28.18 39.91
CA ILE A 36 -56.99 28.77 38.76
C ILE A 36 -55.98 29.42 37.81
N ASN A 37 -56.38 29.65 36.56
CA ASN A 37 -55.53 30.32 35.60
C ASN A 37 -55.08 31.70 36.09
N SER A 38 -53.79 32.01 35.84
CA SER A 38 -53.22 33.31 36.22
C SER A 38 -53.86 34.44 35.41
N LEU A 39 -53.95 35.62 36.03
CA LEU A 39 -54.42 36.83 35.34
C LEU A 39 -53.46 37.21 34.19
N LYS A 40 -54.01 37.68 33.08
CA LYS A 40 -53.26 38.05 31.86
C LYS A 40 -53.65 39.45 31.38
N ALA A 41 -52.67 40.16 30.82
CA ALA A 41 -52.84 41.46 30.17
C ALA A 41 -51.95 41.55 28.92
N THR A 42 -52.41 42.26 27.89
CA THR A 42 -51.66 42.60 26.68
C THR A 42 -51.05 44.00 26.83
N THR A 43 -49.72 44.11 26.81
CA THR A 43 -49.00 45.39 26.86
C THR A 43 -47.65 45.25 26.16
N THR A 44 -47.04 46.38 25.79
CA THR A 44 -45.64 46.48 25.33
C THR A 44 -44.66 46.74 26.49
N GLY A 45 -45.16 46.99 27.71
CA GLY A 45 -44.38 47.20 28.93
C GLY A 45 -44.50 46.06 29.97
N THR A 46 -44.04 46.29 31.20
CA THR A 46 -44.15 45.31 32.30
C THR A 46 -45.35 45.63 33.20
N ILE A 47 -46.22 44.64 33.45
CA ILE A 47 -47.33 44.79 34.39
C ILE A 47 -46.78 44.95 35.81
N SER A 48 -47.10 46.08 36.43
CA SER A 48 -46.67 46.41 37.80
C SER A 48 -47.58 45.78 38.86
N ARG A 49 -48.88 45.66 38.58
CA ARG A 49 -49.88 45.04 39.46
C ARG A 49 -51.16 44.65 38.73
N TYR A 50 -51.88 43.69 39.31
CA TYR A 50 -53.29 43.41 38.99
C TYR A 50 -54.17 43.87 40.15
N ASN A 51 -55.31 44.51 39.86
CA ASN A 51 -56.27 44.92 40.87
C ASN A 51 -57.53 44.07 40.75
N ILE A 52 -57.84 43.28 41.76
CA ILE A 52 -59.13 42.63 41.92
C ILE A 52 -60.11 43.71 42.39
N THR A 53 -61.13 44.03 41.59
CA THR A 53 -62.07 45.12 41.85
C THR A 53 -63.44 44.64 42.36
N SER A 54 -63.73 43.34 42.24
CA SER A 54 -64.81 42.65 42.95
C SER A 54 -64.37 41.24 43.34
N VAL A 55 -65.08 40.58 44.26
CA VAL A 55 -64.80 39.21 44.70
C VAL A 55 -65.94 38.26 44.30
N PRO A 56 -65.65 36.98 44.00
CA PRO A 56 -66.68 36.02 43.59
C PRO A 56 -67.56 35.59 44.77
N GLY A 57 -68.86 35.37 44.54
CA GLY A 57 -69.83 35.04 45.60
C GLY A 57 -69.95 33.56 46.00
N GLY A 58 -69.47 32.61 45.19
CA GLY A 58 -69.69 31.15 45.36
C GLY A 58 -68.56 30.39 46.05
N GLY A 59 -67.75 31.08 46.84
CA GLY A 59 -66.54 30.51 47.45
C GLY A 59 -65.55 31.59 47.86
N THR A 60 -64.33 31.20 48.19
CA THR A 60 -63.26 32.12 48.58
C THR A 60 -62.12 32.06 47.59
N LEU A 61 -61.73 33.23 47.05
CA LEU A 61 -60.53 33.40 46.23
C LEU A 61 -59.31 33.52 47.14
N TYR A 62 -58.19 32.90 46.78
CA TYR A 62 -56.93 32.95 47.51
C TYR A 62 -55.78 33.33 46.59
N SER A 63 -54.76 34.00 47.15
CA SER A 63 -53.42 34.14 46.56
C SER A 63 -52.43 33.47 47.51
N GLY A 64 -51.80 32.38 47.06
CA GLY A 64 -51.00 31.51 47.92
C GLY A 64 -51.86 30.96 49.05
N THR A 65 -51.50 31.24 50.31
CA THR A 65 -52.29 30.86 51.49
C THR A 65 -53.31 31.92 51.92
N THR A 66 -53.27 33.14 51.37
CA THR A 66 -54.04 34.30 51.84
C THR A 66 -55.39 34.45 51.14
N ALA A 67 -56.49 34.59 51.90
CA ALA A 67 -57.83 34.81 51.36
C ALA A 67 -58.03 36.25 50.84
N ILE A 68 -58.76 36.38 49.72
CA ILE A 68 -59.14 37.65 49.09
C ILE A 68 -60.65 37.84 49.29
N THR A 69 -61.03 38.60 50.32
CA THR A 69 -62.44 38.82 50.72
C THR A 69 -63.00 40.19 50.33
N ALA A 70 -62.17 41.08 49.80
CA ALA A 70 -62.53 42.39 49.27
C ALA A 70 -61.56 42.79 48.13
N ALA A 71 -61.83 43.92 47.47
CA ALA A 71 -60.97 44.46 46.41
C ALA A 71 -59.50 44.55 46.88
N ARG A 72 -58.56 44.07 46.06
CA ARG A 72 -57.16 43.89 46.46
C ARG A 72 -56.19 44.07 45.29
N GLN A 73 -55.05 44.70 45.56
CA GLN A 73 -53.93 44.76 44.62
C GLN A 73 -53.01 43.54 44.82
N LEU A 74 -52.58 42.93 43.72
CA LEU A 74 -51.69 41.79 43.68
C LEU A 74 -50.47 42.10 42.81
N THR A 75 -49.29 41.68 43.24
CA THR A 75 -48.12 41.62 42.35
C THR A 75 -48.32 40.53 41.29
N PRO A 76 -47.61 40.57 40.15
CA PRO A 76 -47.67 39.48 39.17
C PRO A 76 -47.39 38.09 39.76
N ALA A 77 -46.44 37.97 40.69
CA ALA A 77 -46.12 36.72 41.37
C ALA A 77 -47.27 36.23 42.27
N GLN A 78 -47.95 37.13 42.98
CA GLN A 78 -49.12 36.80 43.78
C GLN A 78 -50.34 36.42 42.92
N ALA A 79 -50.51 37.09 41.78
CA ALA A 79 -51.57 36.77 40.80
C ALA A 79 -51.35 35.41 40.12
N ALA A 80 -50.11 34.94 40.02
CA ALA A 80 -49.79 33.60 39.51
C ALA A 80 -50.15 32.47 40.50
N GLN A 81 -50.32 32.79 41.78
CA GLN A 81 -50.66 31.83 42.84
C GLN A 81 -52.16 31.84 43.17
N LEU A 82 -52.99 32.32 42.26
CA LEU A 82 -54.43 32.37 42.50
C LEU A 82 -55.03 30.96 42.55
N SER A 83 -55.94 30.78 43.50
CA SER A 83 -56.72 29.56 43.65
C SER A 83 -58.10 29.87 44.21
N PHE A 84 -59.08 29.04 43.90
CA PHE A 84 -60.45 29.20 44.37
C PHE A 84 -60.89 27.99 45.17
N GLN A 85 -61.52 28.26 46.31
CA GLN A 85 -62.15 27.26 47.15
C GLN A 85 -63.66 27.43 47.03
N PRO A 86 -64.36 26.55 46.30
CA PRO A 86 -65.81 26.63 46.16
C PRO A 86 -66.53 26.44 47.51
N SER A 87 -67.73 27.04 47.64
CA SER A 87 -68.57 26.89 48.83
C SER A 87 -69.39 25.58 48.85
N GLY A 88 -69.24 24.72 47.84
CA GLY A 88 -70.05 23.51 47.69
C GLY A 88 -71.37 23.73 46.93
N THR A 89 -71.49 24.80 46.14
CA THR A 89 -72.63 25.03 45.24
C THR A 89 -72.18 25.19 43.79
N ALA A 90 -72.83 24.48 42.87
CA ALA A 90 -72.58 24.61 41.44
C ALA A 90 -73.15 25.92 40.88
N GLY A 91 -72.39 26.58 40.01
CA GLY A 91 -72.73 27.88 39.45
C GLY A 91 -71.54 28.58 38.81
N SER A 92 -71.80 29.69 38.14
CA SER A 92 -70.76 30.58 37.61
C SER A 92 -70.64 31.81 38.49
N TYR A 93 -69.42 32.08 38.97
CA TYR A 93 -69.14 33.14 39.94
C TYR A 93 -68.10 34.10 39.37
N PRO A 94 -68.53 35.24 38.79
CA PRO A 94 -67.62 36.20 38.20
C PRO A 94 -66.95 37.08 39.25
N PHE A 95 -65.75 37.57 38.94
CA PHE A 95 -65.12 38.70 39.61
C PHE A 95 -64.41 39.60 38.60
N ASN A 96 -64.23 40.87 38.92
CA ASN A 96 -63.65 41.85 38.00
C ASN A 96 -62.19 42.14 38.37
N PHE A 97 -61.37 42.39 37.37
CA PHE A 97 -59.99 42.80 37.57
C PHE A 97 -59.51 43.84 36.54
N THR A 98 -58.49 44.61 36.91
CA THR A 98 -57.73 45.48 36.00
C THR A 98 -56.24 45.17 36.08
N ALA A 99 -55.48 45.57 35.06
CA ALA A 99 -54.02 45.53 35.07
C ALA A 99 -53.45 46.95 34.98
N THR A 100 -52.34 47.21 35.68
CA THR A 100 -51.67 48.51 35.67
C THR A 100 -50.21 48.34 35.23
N ASP A 101 -49.77 49.13 34.25
CA ASP A 101 -48.36 49.32 33.91
C ASP A 101 -47.94 50.79 34.06
N ALA A 102 -46.78 51.16 33.53
CA ALA A 102 -46.27 52.53 33.59
C ALA A 102 -47.11 53.55 32.82
N ASN A 103 -47.92 53.11 31.83
CA ASN A 103 -48.76 53.96 30.99
C ASN A 103 -50.18 54.16 31.57
N GLY A 104 -50.62 53.32 32.52
CA GLY A 104 -51.87 53.51 33.26
C GLY A 104 -52.59 52.20 33.61
N THR A 105 -53.87 52.30 33.97
CA THR A 105 -54.71 51.15 34.35
C THR A 105 -55.71 50.82 33.25
N SER A 106 -55.85 49.53 32.95
CA SER A 106 -56.79 49.01 31.96
C SER A 106 -58.26 49.26 32.36
N ALA A 107 -59.17 49.14 31.38
CA ALA A 107 -60.57 48.87 31.67
C ALA A 107 -60.71 47.54 32.45
N ALA A 108 -61.81 47.37 33.19
CA ALA A 108 -62.04 46.13 33.94
C ALA A 108 -62.44 44.98 33.00
N ALA A 109 -61.86 43.80 33.22
CA ALA A 109 -62.26 42.54 32.62
C ALA A 109 -62.90 41.62 33.66
N VAL A 110 -63.73 40.70 33.18
CA VAL A 110 -64.44 39.71 34.01
C VAL A 110 -63.67 38.39 34.00
N TYR A 111 -63.40 37.82 35.17
CA TYR A 111 -62.96 36.44 35.33
C TYR A 111 -64.14 35.61 35.80
N THR A 112 -64.54 34.59 35.03
CA THR A 112 -65.66 33.71 35.40
C THR A 112 -65.15 32.39 35.98
N LEU A 113 -65.55 32.09 37.22
CA LEU A 113 -65.25 30.82 37.89
C LEU A 113 -66.46 29.90 37.80
N SER A 114 -66.37 28.85 36.99
CA SER A 114 -67.44 27.87 36.84
C SER A 114 -67.22 26.67 37.75
N VAL A 115 -68.18 26.39 38.63
CA VAL A 115 -68.20 25.24 39.53
C VAL A 115 -69.25 24.25 39.04
N GLY A 116 -68.81 23.05 38.65
CA GLY A 116 -69.66 21.91 38.26
C GLY A 116 -70.24 21.19 39.47
N GLN A 117 -70.77 19.98 39.28
CA GLN A 117 -71.41 19.19 40.34
C GLN A 117 -70.57 17.99 40.81
N ALA A 118 -69.36 17.80 40.27
CA ALA A 118 -68.47 16.69 40.62
C ALA A 118 -67.85 16.89 42.02
N SER A 119 -67.78 15.85 42.87
CA SER A 119 -67.34 15.97 44.27
C SER A 119 -65.88 15.55 44.54
N CYS A 120 -65.05 15.37 43.52
CA CYS A 120 -63.67 14.89 43.67
C CYS A 120 -62.73 15.92 44.28
N GLY A 121 -61.59 15.48 44.84
CA GLY A 121 -60.71 16.31 45.68
C GLY A 121 -59.94 17.43 44.98
N GLN A 122 -59.60 17.30 43.70
CA GLN A 122 -58.94 18.36 42.91
C GLN A 122 -59.40 18.31 41.44
N ALA A 123 -59.45 19.48 40.80
CA ALA A 123 -59.78 19.65 39.38
C ALA A 123 -58.55 19.45 38.48
N ALA A 124 -58.74 18.74 37.38
CA ALA A 124 -57.97 18.90 36.15
C ALA A 124 -58.95 19.32 35.05
N GLY A 125 -58.47 19.84 33.92
CA GLY A 125 -59.39 20.15 32.83
C GLY A 125 -58.74 20.79 31.60
N PHE A 126 -59.56 21.45 30.80
CA PHE A 126 -59.15 22.07 29.54
C PHE A 126 -59.80 23.45 29.41
N ASP A 127 -59.01 24.49 29.13
CA ASP A 127 -59.50 25.87 29.00
C ASP A 127 -59.26 26.42 27.59
N PHE A 128 -60.34 26.59 26.83
CA PHE A 128 -60.29 27.09 25.46
C PHE A 128 -59.86 28.56 25.39
N SER A 129 -60.01 29.35 26.46
CA SER A 129 -59.56 30.75 26.50
C SER A 129 -58.05 30.90 26.43
N THR A 130 -57.31 29.83 26.74
CA THR A 130 -55.85 29.79 26.66
C THR A 130 -55.33 29.34 25.29
N ARG A 131 -56.23 28.91 24.39
CA ARG A 131 -55.91 28.42 23.05
C ARG A 131 -55.73 29.56 22.05
N THR A 132 -55.13 29.23 20.91
CA THR A 132 -54.87 30.19 19.83
C THR A 132 -56.20 30.66 19.20
N ILE A 133 -56.39 31.97 19.09
CA ILE A 133 -57.55 32.56 18.39
C ILE A 133 -57.58 32.08 16.93
N ASN A 134 -58.78 31.77 16.42
CA ASN A 134 -59.07 31.15 15.13
C ASN A 134 -58.65 29.67 15.00
N GLU A 135 -58.19 29.00 16.06
CA GLU A 135 -57.91 27.57 16.04
C GLU A 135 -59.19 26.78 15.71
N SER A 136 -59.17 26.03 14.61
CA SER A 136 -60.30 25.21 14.16
C SER A 136 -60.35 23.89 14.92
N TRP A 137 -61.51 23.58 15.49
CA TRP A 137 -61.79 22.34 16.23
C TRP A 137 -62.73 21.41 15.48
N LYS A 138 -62.88 21.58 14.16
CA LYS A 138 -63.66 20.66 13.31
C LYS A 138 -63.07 19.23 13.28
N SER A 139 -61.74 19.12 13.38
CA SER A 139 -60.99 17.86 13.47
C SER A 139 -59.60 18.14 14.04
N LEU A 140 -59.46 18.10 15.36
CA LEU A 140 -58.21 18.42 16.07
C LEU A 140 -57.94 17.42 17.20
N SER A 141 -56.68 17.23 17.58
CA SER A 141 -56.29 16.46 18.77
C SER A 141 -55.25 17.23 19.58
N VAL A 142 -55.51 17.42 20.87
CA VAL A 142 -54.64 18.17 21.79
C VAL A 142 -54.49 17.41 23.09
N THR A 143 -53.27 17.29 23.60
CA THR A 143 -53.00 16.70 24.91
C THR A 143 -52.74 17.81 25.93
N GLU A 144 -53.51 17.80 27.02
CA GLU A 144 -53.32 18.70 28.16
C GLU A 144 -53.68 17.94 29.44
N ASN A 145 -52.94 18.17 30.54
CA ASN A 145 -53.14 17.47 31.82
C ASN A 145 -53.17 15.92 31.67
N ASN A 146 -52.29 15.37 30.82
CA ASN A 146 -52.20 13.95 30.47
C ASN A 146 -53.50 13.34 29.90
N VAL A 147 -54.35 14.17 29.30
CA VAL A 147 -55.55 13.74 28.57
C VAL A 147 -55.46 14.27 27.15
N THR A 148 -55.49 13.37 26.16
CA THR A 148 -55.67 13.75 24.76
C THR A 148 -57.15 13.91 24.49
N ILE A 149 -57.56 15.12 24.10
CA ILE A 149 -58.91 15.47 23.66
C ILE A 149 -58.88 15.59 22.15
N SER A 150 -59.72 14.81 21.47
CA SER A 150 -59.81 14.79 20.02
C SER A 150 -61.23 15.12 19.56
N THR A 151 -61.39 15.96 18.53
CA THR A 151 -62.68 16.18 17.87
C THR A 151 -62.77 15.46 16.54
N THR A 152 -63.94 14.86 16.28
CA THR A 152 -64.28 14.18 15.02
C THR A 152 -65.76 14.37 14.70
N GLY A 153 -66.15 14.06 13.47
CA GLY A 153 -67.56 14.01 13.07
C GLY A 153 -68.27 15.37 13.06
N TYR A 154 -67.54 16.48 12.91
CA TYR A 154 -68.15 17.80 12.77
C TYR A 154 -69.04 17.86 11.52
N SER A 155 -70.34 18.12 11.70
CA SER A 155 -71.30 18.31 10.60
C SER A 155 -71.79 19.76 10.55
N ALA A 156 -71.80 20.38 9.36
CA ALA A 156 -72.30 21.75 9.15
C ALA A 156 -73.70 21.73 8.52
N SER A 157 -74.51 22.74 8.78
CA SER A 157 -75.85 22.93 8.20
C SER A 157 -75.73 23.99 7.08
N ALA A 158 -75.61 23.56 5.83
CA ALA A 158 -75.15 24.42 4.72
C ALA A 158 -75.89 25.78 4.52
N GLY A 159 -75.14 26.88 4.60
CA GLY A 159 -75.17 28.03 3.67
C GLY A 159 -74.58 29.35 4.21
N THR A 160 -74.09 30.21 3.30
CA THR A 160 -73.19 31.36 3.54
C THR A 160 -73.74 32.46 4.47
N PRO A 161 -72.98 33.03 5.44
CA PRO A 161 -71.53 32.85 5.67
C PRO A 161 -71.18 31.53 6.37
N ALA A 162 -69.92 31.11 6.26
CA ALA A 162 -69.47 29.76 6.60
C ALA A 162 -69.63 29.39 8.09
N ASP A 163 -70.36 28.31 8.38
CA ASP A 163 -70.35 27.62 9.69
C ASP A 163 -68.92 27.34 10.18
N TYR A 164 -68.66 27.58 11.46
CA TYR A 164 -67.38 27.25 12.06
C TYR A 164 -67.48 26.78 13.51
N LEU A 165 -66.44 26.04 13.89
CA LEU A 165 -66.15 25.62 15.25
C LEU A 165 -64.70 25.99 15.51
N ARG A 166 -64.47 27.16 16.14
CA ARG A 166 -63.12 27.69 16.34
C ARG A 166 -63.01 28.52 17.62
N VAL A 167 -61.78 28.73 18.09
CA VAL A 167 -61.52 29.53 19.29
C VAL A 167 -61.61 31.02 18.99
N GLU A 168 -62.55 31.73 19.61
CA GLU A 168 -62.68 33.20 19.51
C GLU A 168 -63.56 33.76 20.63
N SER A 169 -63.66 35.09 20.73
CA SER A 169 -64.67 35.73 21.59
C SER A 169 -66.00 35.77 20.85
N LEU A 170 -67.09 35.39 21.52
CA LEU A 170 -68.42 35.47 20.95
C LEU A 170 -68.77 36.93 20.61
N ALA A 171 -69.11 37.19 19.35
CA ALA A 171 -69.22 38.53 18.78
C ALA A 171 -70.20 39.43 19.56
N GLY A 172 -69.78 40.66 19.87
CA GLY A 172 -70.62 41.64 20.56
C GLY A 172 -70.80 41.45 22.07
N THR A 173 -70.10 40.48 22.68
CA THR A 173 -70.23 40.15 24.12
C THR A 173 -68.98 40.51 24.92
N THR A 174 -69.13 40.65 26.25
CA THR A 174 -68.00 40.80 27.20
C THR A 174 -67.48 39.46 27.73
N ARG A 175 -67.84 38.34 27.08
CA ARG A 175 -67.50 36.98 27.52
C ARG A 175 -66.03 36.64 27.19
N SER A 176 -65.49 35.63 27.90
CA SER A 176 -64.14 35.14 27.63
C SER A 176 -64.03 34.52 26.25
N THR A 177 -62.83 34.48 25.68
CA THR A 177 -62.52 33.62 24.54
C THR A 177 -62.95 32.18 24.86
N ALA A 178 -63.66 31.55 23.92
CA ALA A 178 -64.22 30.23 24.07
C ALA A 178 -64.07 29.46 22.75
N LEU A 179 -64.36 28.16 22.77
CA LEU A 179 -64.65 27.45 21.54
C LEU A 179 -66.03 27.86 21.04
N THR A 180 -66.07 28.73 20.03
CA THR A 180 -67.29 29.27 19.45
C THR A 180 -67.79 28.36 18.35
N TRP A 181 -69.06 27.98 18.45
CA TRP A 181 -69.79 27.25 17.43
C TRP A 181 -70.80 28.19 16.80
N PHE A 182 -70.51 28.64 15.57
CA PHE A 182 -71.39 29.50 14.81
C PHE A 182 -72.04 28.72 13.67
N THR A 183 -73.35 28.89 13.52
CA THR A 183 -74.15 28.25 12.48
C THR A 183 -75.00 29.30 11.76
N ASN A 184 -75.04 29.27 10.43
CA ASN A 184 -75.98 30.08 9.66
C ASN A 184 -77.00 29.20 8.94
N TYR A 185 -78.25 29.27 9.40
CA TYR A 185 -79.32 28.41 8.93
C TYR A 185 -80.04 28.99 7.70
N THR A 186 -79.33 29.27 6.60
CA THR A 186 -79.83 30.07 5.47
C THR A 186 -81.06 29.54 4.72
N ASP A 187 -81.59 28.34 5.00
CA ASP A 187 -82.78 27.82 4.30
C ASP A 187 -83.60 26.75 5.06
N LYS A 188 -83.45 26.57 6.38
CA LYS A 188 -84.08 25.42 7.07
C LYS A 188 -84.43 25.64 8.55
N ALA A 189 -85.73 25.59 8.82
CA ALA A 189 -86.29 25.13 10.08
C ALA A 189 -85.70 23.75 10.47
N ALA A 190 -85.15 23.61 11.69
CA ALA A 190 -84.68 22.36 12.31
C ALA A 190 -83.35 21.73 11.82
N SER A 191 -82.40 22.50 11.28
CA SER A 191 -81.07 21.94 10.97
C SER A 191 -80.24 21.66 12.24
N THR A 192 -79.55 20.51 12.26
CA THR A 192 -78.71 20.07 13.38
C THR A 192 -77.25 20.01 12.94
N SER A 193 -76.36 20.49 13.80
CA SER A 193 -74.91 20.43 13.66
C SER A 193 -74.36 19.62 14.83
N GLN A 194 -73.43 18.71 14.57
CA GLN A 194 -72.89 17.80 15.59
C GLN A 194 -71.36 17.85 15.61
N VAL A 195 -70.76 17.62 16.78
CA VAL A 195 -69.32 17.33 16.95
C VAL A 195 -69.14 16.27 18.03
N THR A 196 -68.17 15.38 17.86
CA THR A 196 -67.82 14.37 18.86
C THR A 196 -66.42 14.62 19.42
N PHE A 197 -66.32 14.75 20.73
CA PHE A 197 -65.08 14.73 21.50
C PHE A 197 -64.78 13.32 21.97
N THR A 198 -63.53 12.88 21.87
CA THR A 198 -63.02 11.66 22.50
C THR A 198 -61.86 11.98 23.43
N PHE A 199 -61.69 11.16 24.46
CA PHE A 199 -60.70 11.32 25.51
C PHE A 199 -59.80 10.08 25.55
N SER A 200 -58.48 10.27 25.76
CA SER A 200 -57.50 9.15 25.82
C SER A 200 -57.72 8.18 26.98
N ARG A 201 -58.52 8.57 27.97
CA ARG A 201 -58.91 7.75 29.12
C ARG A 201 -60.31 8.13 29.61
N PRO A 202 -60.98 7.27 30.41
CA PRO A 202 -62.22 7.64 31.07
C PRO A 202 -62.02 8.84 31.99
N LEU A 203 -62.87 9.87 31.86
CA LEU A 203 -62.82 11.08 32.68
C LEU A 203 -63.95 11.06 33.71
N THR A 204 -63.61 10.81 34.97
CA THR A 204 -64.56 10.87 36.09
C THR A 204 -64.94 12.32 36.41
N GLY A 205 -66.22 12.56 36.72
CA GLY A 205 -66.72 13.89 37.07
C GLY A 205 -66.64 14.92 35.93
N PHE A 206 -66.61 14.48 34.67
CA PHE A 206 -66.49 15.37 33.52
C PHE A 206 -67.60 16.42 33.52
N SER A 207 -67.21 17.68 33.44
CA SER A 207 -68.07 18.85 33.44
C SER A 207 -67.76 19.75 32.26
N ILE A 208 -68.80 20.32 31.64
CA ILE A 208 -68.72 21.26 30.51
C ILE A 208 -69.52 22.51 30.82
N VAL A 209 -69.00 23.68 30.44
CA VAL A 209 -69.72 24.95 30.46
C VAL A 209 -70.10 25.33 29.03
N VAL A 210 -71.32 25.83 28.83
CA VAL A 210 -71.79 26.40 27.57
C VAL A 210 -72.45 27.75 27.83
N GLN A 211 -72.19 28.71 26.96
CA GLN A 211 -72.66 30.09 27.01
C GLN A 211 -73.59 30.35 25.82
N ASP A 212 -74.52 31.30 26.01
CA ASP A 212 -75.40 31.82 24.96
C ASP A 212 -76.39 30.82 24.37
N ILE A 213 -76.86 29.86 25.16
CA ILE A 213 -78.03 29.06 24.75
C ILE A 213 -79.26 29.93 25.03
N ASP A 214 -79.90 30.49 24.01
CA ASP A 214 -80.95 31.49 24.22
C ASP A 214 -82.10 31.45 23.20
N ALA A 215 -83.07 32.34 23.37
CA ALA A 215 -84.23 32.43 22.49
C ALA A 215 -84.63 33.89 22.27
N ASN A 216 -84.92 34.27 21.03
CA ASN A 216 -85.26 35.65 20.72
C ASN A 216 -86.63 36.05 21.27
N THR A 217 -86.67 36.85 22.33
CA THR A 217 -87.95 37.30 22.92
C THR A 217 -88.57 38.50 22.22
N THR A 218 -87.78 39.26 21.43
CA THR A 218 -88.24 40.46 20.71
C THR A 218 -88.84 40.10 19.34
N ASN A 219 -88.30 39.06 18.69
CA ASN A 219 -88.89 38.40 17.54
C ASN A 219 -88.99 36.89 17.85
N PRO A 220 -90.12 36.42 18.41
CA PRO A 220 -90.27 35.02 18.83
C PRO A 220 -90.17 34.03 17.66
N ASN A 221 -90.25 34.49 16.42
CA ASN A 221 -90.11 33.66 15.23
C ASN A 221 -88.66 33.55 14.73
N ALA A 222 -87.69 34.28 15.33
CA ALA A 222 -86.31 34.29 14.87
C ALA A 222 -85.57 33.00 15.22
N PHE A 223 -85.22 32.76 16.48
CA PHE A 223 -84.43 31.58 16.87
C PHE A 223 -84.74 31.12 18.30
N ILE A 224 -84.54 29.83 18.54
CA ILE A 224 -84.53 29.18 19.85
C ILE A 224 -83.41 28.14 19.84
N ASP A 225 -82.32 28.42 20.53
CA ASP A 225 -81.16 27.56 20.59
C ASP A 225 -81.38 26.36 21.52
N GLN A 226 -80.91 25.20 21.08
CA GLN A 226 -80.89 23.98 21.88
C GLN A 226 -79.59 23.20 21.69
N VAL A 227 -79.02 22.76 22.80
CA VAL A 227 -77.83 21.90 22.83
C VAL A 227 -78.16 20.59 23.52
N GLN A 228 -77.83 19.46 22.86
CA GLN A 228 -77.92 18.12 23.41
C GLN A 228 -76.53 17.62 23.84
N PHE A 229 -76.46 17.00 25.04
CA PHE A 229 -75.22 16.55 25.68
C PHE A 229 -75.17 15.03 25.86
N ASP A 230 -74.61 14.31 24.90
CA ASP A 230 -74.57 12.85 24.91
C ASP A 230 -73.19 12.31 25.27
N GLY A 231 -73.00 11.94 26.55
CA GLY A 231 -71.76 11.34 27.06
C GLY A 231 -71.83 9.82 27.11
N TYR A 232 -70.71 9.15 26.86
CA TYR A 232 -70.62 7.69 26.77
C TYR A 232 -69.43 7.16 27.59
N THR A 233 -69.64 6.03 28.27
CA THR A 233 -68.63 5.35 29.11
C THR A 233 -67.49 4.72 28.30
N SER A 234 -67.70 4.46 27.01
CA SER A 234 -66.68 4.03 26.05
C SER A 234 -66.96 4.60 24.66
N ASN A 235 -65.96 4.60 23.77
CA ASN A 235 -66.13 5.08 22.39
C ASN A 235 -67.15 4.24 21.60
N THR A 236 -67.37 2.98 22.00
CA THR A 236 -68.26 2.01 21.34
C THR A 236 -69.61 1.84 22.02
N ALA A 237 -69.86 2.49 23.17
CA ALA A 237 -71.13 2.36 23.88
C ALA A 237 -72.31 2.84 23.00
N PRO A 238 -73.42 2.08 22.91
CA PRO A 238 -74.50 2.35 21.97
C PRO A 238 -75.50 3.41 22.45
N THR A 239 -75.57 3.67 23.75
CA THR A 239 -76.54 4.58 24.39
C THR A 239 -75.83 5.63 25.24
N PRO A 240 -76.20 6.92 25.16
CA PRO A 240 -75.63 7.95 26.03
C PRO A 240 -76.10 7.78 27.48
N ILE A 241 -75.32 8.34 28.40
CA ILE A 241 -75.67 8.45 29.82
C ILE A 241 -76.88 9.40 29.94
N ALA A 242 -77.93 8.96 30.63
CA ALA A 242 -79.09 9.80 30.92
C ALA A 242 -78.74 10.86 31.97
N LEU A 243 -79.03 12.13 31.67
CA LEU A 243 -78.83 13.26 32.59
C LEU A 243 -80.14 13.60 33.31
N VAL A 244 -80.05 13.90 34.61
CA VAL A 244 -81.16 14.42 35.41
C VAL A 244 -80.92 15.88 35.80
N ALA A 245 -81.93 16.57 36.36
CA ALA A 245 -81.80 17.98 36.75
C ALA A 245 -80.64 18.23 37.73
N ALA A 246 -80.32 17.24 38.58
CA ALA A 246 -79.17 17.30 39.49
C ALA A 246 -77.81 17.22 38.78
N ASN A 247 -77.76 16.95 37.47
CA ASN A 247 -76.56 16.94 36.61
C ASN A 247 -76.38 18.23 35.80
N VAL A 248 -77.35 19.14 35.82
CA VAL A 248 -77.35 20.34 34.99
C VAL A 248 -77.65 21.58 35.84
N LYS A 249 -76.70 22.51 35.89
CA LYS A 249 -76.93 23.87 36.37
C LYS A 249 -77.33 24.73 35.18
N THR A 250 -78.62 25.04 35.05
CA THR A 250 -79.14 25.92 33.99
C THR A 250 -78.81 27.40 34.27
N GLY A 251 -78.66 28.18 33.20
CA GLY A 251 -78.66 29.64 33.26
C GLY A 251 -80.07 30.20 33.53
N ASN A 252 -80.18 31.52 33.73
CA ASN A 252 -81.47 32.17 34.02
C ASN A 252 -82.44 32.11 32.83
N SER A 253 -81.91 32.10 31.61
CA SER A 253 -82.66 32.05 30.36
C SER A 253 -82.77 30.64 29.75
N ASN A 254 -82.67 29.57 30.56
CA ASN A 254 -82.64 28.18 30.07
C ASN A 254 -83.61 27.23 30.78
N SER A 255 -84.03 26.20 30.04
CA SER A 255 -84.73 25.03 30.58
C SER A 255 -84.03 23.72 30.18
N PHE A 256 -84.07 22.71 31.06
CA PHE A 256 -83.47 21.39 30.82
C PHE A 256 -84.53 20.29 30.69
N SER A 257 -84.37 19.42 29.69
CA SER A 257 -85.19 18.24 29.45
C SER A 257 -84.34 16.97 29.53
N GLY A 258 -84.45 16.26 30.67
CA GLY A 258 -83.59 15.11 30.98
C GLY A 258 -83.77 13.89 30.08
N GLY A 259 -84.98 13.63 29.58
CA GLY A 259 -85.24 12.49 28.70
C GLY A 259 -84.55 12.56 27.33
N ALA A 260 -84.06 13.75 26.95
CA ALA A 260 -83.36 13.99 25.69
C ALA A 260 -81.96 14.59 25.87
N ASN A 261 -81.47 14.73 27.12
CA ASN A 261 -80.22 15.43 27.44
C ASN A 261 -80.11 16.85 26.83
N CYS A 262 -81.24 17.54 26.64
CA CYS A 262 -81.30 18.82 25.94
C CYS A 262 -81.45 20.00 26.91
N VAL A 263 -80.69 21.07 26.66
CA VAL A 263 -80.91 22.39 27.26
C VAL A 263 -81.39 23.34 26.18
N THR A 264 -82.49 24.05 26.42
CA THR A 264 -83.16 24.95 25.45
C THR A 264 -83.22 26.37 26.00
N GLY A 265 -82.97 27.36 25.15
CA GLY A 265 -83.17 28.77 25.46
C GLY A 265 -84.65 29.10 25.67
N THR A 266 -84.96 29.94 26.64
CA THR A 266 -86.33 30.41 26.94
C THR A 266 -86.47 31.92 26.91
N ALA A 267 -85.36 32.65 26.91
CA ALA A 267 -85.29 34.10 26.76
C ALA A 267 -83.95 34.50 26.14
N ASN A 268 -83.77 35.79 25.81
CA ASN A 268 -82.47 36.31 25.36
C ASN A 268 -81.45 36.12 26.50
N SER A 269 -80.23 35.69 26.17
CA SER A 269 -79.17 35.59 27.17
C SER A 269 -78.57 36.97 27.43
N ASP A 270 -78.39 37.33 28.69
CA ASP A 270 -77.56 38.48 29.03
C ASP A 270 -76.09 38.09 28.79
N ALA A 271 -75.24 39.04 28.37
CA ALA A 271 -73.82 38.80 28.09
C ALA A 271 -72.96 38.50 29.36
N GLY A 272 -73.59 38.03 30.45
CA GLY A 272 -73.00 37.77 31.76
C GLY A 272 -72.95 36.29 32.15
N ALA A 273 -72.24 35.99 33.25
CA ALA A 273 -72.01 34.62 33.72
C ALA A 273 -73.25 33.90 34.29
N ALA A 274 -74.33 34.64 34.58
CA ALA A 274 -75.55 34.08 35.16
C ALA A 274 -76.34 33.18 34.17
N ASP A 275 -76.11 33.34 32.87
CA ASP A 275 -76.73 32.52 31.81
C ASP A 275 -75.86 31.35 31.33
N ASN A 276 -74.72 31.11 32.00
CA ASN A 276 -73.89 29.94 31.69
C ASN A 276 -74.60 28.65 32.14
N VAL A 277 -74.64 27.67 31.25
CA VAL A 277 -75.10 26.31 31.52
C VAL A 277 -73.90 25.44 31.88
N ILE A 278 -73.98 24.68 32.96
CA ILE A 278 -72.95 23.72 33.37
C ILE A 278 -73.55 22.32 33.44
N VAL A 279 -73.00 21.38 32.69
CA VAL A 279 -73.43 19.96 32.68
C VAL A 279 -72.33 19.11 33.29
N THR A 280 -72.66 18.24 34.24
CA THR A 280 -71.74 17.30 34.90
C THR A 280 -72.22 15.86 34.72
N PHE A 281 -71.40 15.00 34.13
CA PHE A 281 -71.76 13.59 33.93
C PHE A 281 -71.59 12.78 35.23
N PRO A 282 -72.58 11.94 35.60
CA PRO A 282 -72.54 11.15 36.84
C PRO A 282 -71.64 9.91 36.75
N GLN A 283 -71.13 9.58 35.57
CA GLN A 283 -70.21 8.46 35.33
C GLN A 283 -69.03 8.94 34.49
N ALA A 284 -67.94 8.16 34.50
CA ALA A 284 -66.79 8.45 33.66
C ALA A 284 -67.17 8.37 32.18
N ILE A 285 -66.71 9.34 31.38
CA ILE A 285 -66.92 9.34 29.93
C ILE A 285 -65.60 9.25 29.17
N THR A 286 -65.58 8.55 28.05
CA THR A 286 -64.46 8.61 27.08
C THR A 286 -64.87 9.32 25.78
N LYS A 287 -66.17 9.56 25.59
CA LYS A 287 -66.73 10.20 24.40
C LYS A 287 -67.88 11.13 24.79
N LEU A 288 -67.92 12.32 24.20
CA LEU A 288 -69.00 13.30 24.32
C LEU A 288 -69.42 13.74 22.92
N THR A 289 -70.67 13.50 22.56
CA THR A 289 -71.27 14.01 21.33
C THR A 289 -72.17 15.19 21.67
N LEU A 290 -71.88 16.35 21.09
CA LEU A 290 -72.70 17.56 21.23
C LEU A 290 -73.48 17.80 19.95
N THR A 291 -74.77 18.08 20.08
CA THR A 291 -75.63 18.45 18.95
C THR A 291 -76.27 19.81 19.19
N TYR A 292 -75.95 20.80 18.34
CA TYR A 292 -76.48 22.16 18.37
C TYR A 292 -77.51 22.38 17.27
N ARG A 293 -78.64 23.01 17.61
CA ARG A 293 -79.75 23.25 16.68
C ARG A 293 -80.55 24.50 17.05
N ASN A 294 -81.16 25.12 16.04
CA ASN A 294 -82.28 26.04 16.23
C ASN A 294 -83.60 25.24 16.15
N THR A 295 -84.42 25.35 17.19
CA THR A 295 -85.71 24.64 17.31
C THR A 295 -86.90 25.45 16.80
N GLN A 296 -86.71 26.73 16.50
CA GLN A 296 -87.74 27.55 15.86
C GLN A 296 -87.88 27.17 14.39
N THR A 297 -89.13 27.09 13.91
CA THR A 297 -89.48 26.70 12.53
C THR A 297 -90.21 27.80 11.76
N ALA A 298 -90.53 28.92 12.41
CA ALA A 298 -91.36 29.98 11.85
C ALA A 298 -90.64 30.94 10.87
N ALA A 299 -89.34 31.23 11.07
CA ALA A 299 -88.56 32.03 10.12
C ALA A 299 -87.88 31.14 9.06
N ALA A 300 -87.91 31.59 7.80
CA ALA A 300 -87.22 30.92 6.70
C ALA A 300 -85.69 31.02 6.81
N ASP A 301 -85.20 32.16 7.30
CA ASP A 301 -83.81 32.40 7.66
C ASP A 301 -83.77 33.05 9.07
N PRO A 302 -83.36 32.30 10.11
CA PRO A 302 -83.26 32.82 11.47
C PRO A 302 -81.99 33.65 11.72
N SER A 303 -81.20 33.93 10.67
CA SER A 303 -79.86 34.52 10.73
C SER A 303 -78.84 33.65 11.48
N GLY A 304 -77.58 34.06 11.44
CA GLY A 304 -76.50 33.35 12.12
C GLY A 304 -76.63 33.38 13.64
N GLN A 305 -76.47 32.21 14.27
CA GLN A 305 -76.51 31.99 15.72
C GLN A 305 -75.18 31.40 16.19
N GLY A 306 -74.88 31.51 17.49
CA GLY A 306 -73.71 30.83 18.01
C GLY A 306 -73.64 30.71 19.52
N ILE A 307 -73.05 29.60 19.96
CA ILE A 307 -72.81 29.28 21.36
C ILE A 307 -71.30 29.28 21.66
N GLY A 308 -70.94 29.49 22.91
CA GLY A 308 -69.54 29.44 23.37
C GLY A 308 -69.28 28.30 24.37
N ILE A 309 -68.21 27.54 24.18
CA ILE A 309 -67.75 26.51 25.13
C ILE A 309 -66.41 26.97 25.74
N PRO A 310 -66.41 27.61 26.92
CA PRO A 310 -65.19 28.17 27.50
C PRO A 310 -64.24 27.11 28.05
N SER A 311 -64.73 26.03 28.67
CA SER A 311 -63.86 25.04 29.32
C SER A 311 -64.54 23.70 29.63
N PHE A 312 -63.70 22.69 29.86
CA PHE A 312 -64.03 21.40 30.47
C PHE A 312 -63.35 21.25 31.83
N GLY A 313 -63.88 20.38 32.69
CA GLY A 313 -63.23 19.96 33.94
C GLY A 313 -63.50 18.49 34.26
N TRP A 314 -62.60 17.83 34.99
CA TRP A 314 -62.71 16.45 35.44
C TRP A 314 -61.84 16.22 36.69
N CYS A 315 -61.90 15.03 37.27
CA CYS A 315 -61.17 14.71 38.49
C CYS A 315 -59.68 14.37 38.25
N ALA A 316 -58.81 14.87 39.12
CA ALA A 316 -57.37 14.56 39.11
C ALA A 316 -57.05 13.14 39.64
N GLU A 317 -56.03 12.47 39.07
CA GLU A 317 -55.61 11.08 39.40
C GLU A 317 -54.13 11.01 39.83
N ALA A 318 -53.74 9.91 40.49
CA ALA A 318 -52.34 9.61 40.84
C ALA A 318 -51.69 8.79 39.70
N ASP A 319 -50.38 8.91 39.52
CA ASP A 319 -49.61 8.14 38.53
C ASP A 319 -48.29 7.74 39.18
N ILE A 320 -48.16 6.47 39.59
CA ILE A 320 -47.01 5.98 40.33
C ILE A 320 -46.18 5.06 39.43
N ALA A 321 -44.98 5.49 39.10
CA ALA A 321 -44.04 4.70 38.30
C ALA A 321 -42.95 4.06 39.17
N THR A 322 -42.46 2.89 38.75
CA THR A 322 -41.29 2.25 39.37
C THR A 322 -40.21 1.89 38.34
N THR A 323 -38.94 1.95 38.74
CA THR A 323 -37.81 1.44 37.96
C THR A 323 -37.03 0.40 38.76
N LEU A 324 -36.30 -0.48 38.08
CA LEU A 324 -35.44 -1.49 38.69
C LEU A 324 -34.19 -1.69 37.83
N THR A 325 -33.02 -1.71 38.47
CA THR A 325 -31.72 -1.90 37.80
C THR A 325 -30.86 -2.87 38.61
N GLY A 326 -30.00 -3.61 37.91
CA GLY A 326 -29.09 -4.61 38.49
C GLY A 326 -28.11 -5.11 37.41
N PRO A 327 -27.03 -5.81 37.79
CA PRO A 327 -26.10 -6.35 36.83
C PRO A 327 -26.75 -7.46 36.00
N ALA A 328 -26.41 -7.55 34.71
CA ALA A 328 -26.92 -8.62 33.84
C ALA A 328 -26.36 -10.00 34.21
N ARG A 329 -25.12 -10.04 34.72
CA ARG A 329 -24.45 -11.25 35.19
C ARG A 329 -23.69 -11.04 36.49
N ALA A 330 -23.54 -12.09 37.27
CA ALA A 330 -22.75 -12.08 38.50
C ALA A 330 -22.15 -13.46 38.79
N GLN A 331 -20.96 -13.48 39.39
CA GLN A 331 -20.28 -14.72 39.80
C GLN A 331 -21.04 -15.44 40.91
N ALA A 332 -21.01 -16.77 40.92
CA ALA A 332 -21.60 -17.55 42.00
C ALA A 332 -21.05 -17.12 43.36
N SER A 333 -21.92 -17.06 44.37
CA SER A 333 -21.60 -16.64 45.74
C SER A 333 -21.17 -15.17 45.89
N SER A 334 -21.13 -14.38 44.81
CA SER A 334 -20.90 -12.94 44.90
C SER A 334 -22.14 -12.19 45.38
N SER A 335 -21.95 -10.98 45.91
CA SER A 335 -23.06 -10.10 46.31
C SER A 335 -23.61 -9.34 45.10
N VAL A 336 -24.90 -9.45 44.83
CA VAL A 336 -25.62 -8.74 43.76
C VAL A 336 -26.49 -7.66 44.38
N THR A 337 -26.59 -6.50 43.74
CA THR A 337 -27.40 -5.36 44.21
C THR A 337 -28.43 -4.96 43.15
N TYR A 338 -29.69 -4.88 43.55
CA TYR A 338 -30.77 -4.28 42.78
C TYR A 338 -31.15 -2.92 43.35
N ASN A 339 -31.21 -1.90 42.49
CA ASN A 339 -31.62 -0.55 42.83
C ASN A 339 -32.98 -0.25 42.19
N MET A 340 -33.91 0.22 43.00
CA MET A 340 -35.30 0.50 42.64
C MET A 340 -35.63 1.97 42.93
N THR A 341 -36.46 2.60 42.11
CA THR A 341 -37.00 3.94 42.40
C THR A 341 -38.50 3.98 42.19
N THR A 342 -39.26 4.57 43.10
CA THR A 342 -40.71 4.81 42.94
C THR A 342 -40.99 6.30 42.89
N VAL A 343 -41.79 6.78 41.93
CA VAL A 343 -42.08 8.22 41.70
C VAL A 343 -43.57 8.44 41.49
N ASN A 344 -44.11 9.58 41.96
CA ASN A 344 -45.47 10.03 41.63
C ASN A 344 -45.43 11.11 40.54
N ASN A 345 -45.87 10.80 39.32
CA ASN A 345 -45.99 11.74 38.20
C ASN A 345 -47.38 12.40 38.12
N GLY A 346 -48.33 11.98 38.96
CA GLY A 346 -49.71 12.46 38.96
C GLY A 346 -49.95 13.59 39.96
N PRO A 347 -50.88 14.53 39.67
CA PRO A 347 -51.19 15.62 40.57
C PRO A 347 -51.86 15.18 41.88
N ASN A 348 -52.47 13.99 41.91
CA ASN A 348 -53.07 13.44 43.14
C ASN A 348 -52.02 12.68 43.97
N VAL A 349 -52.08 12.82 45.29
CA VAL A 349 -51.07 12.31 46.22
C VAL A 349 -51.66 11.18 47.08
N PRO A 350 -51.15 9.94 46.97
CA PRO A 350 -51.64 8.83 47.79
C PRO A 350 -51.37 9.06 49.29
N ALA A 351 -52.36 8.73 50.12
CA ALA A 351 -52.26 8.81 51.58
C ALA A 351 -51.40 7.66 52.16
N THR A 352 -51.34 6.51 51.48
CA THR A 352 -50.41 5.42 51.80
C THR A 352 -49.89 4.79 50.51
N LEU A 353 -48.56 4.69 50.38
CA LEU A 353 -47.88 4.02 49.28
C LEU A 353 -46.76 3.13 49.84
N THR A 354 -46.73 1.84 49.51
CA THR A 354 -45.66 0.91 49.93
C THR A 354 -44.99 0.30 48.71
N PRO A 355 -43.73 0.67 48.39
CA PRO A 355 -42.95 0.00 47.36
C PRO A 355 -42.70 -1.46 47.70
N THR A 356 -42.63 -2.32 46.69
CA THR A 356 -42.38 -3.76 46.84
C THR A 356 -41.41 -4.26 45.76
N LEU A 357 -40.68 -5.33 46.08
CA LEU A 357 -39.85 -6.05 45.12
C LEU A 357 -40.04 -7.56 45.31
N LEU A 358 -40.54 -8.26 44.29
CA LEU A 358 -40.66 -9.71 44.31
C LEU A 358 -39.36 -10.34 43.80
N LEU A 359 -38.75 -11.19 44.62
CA LEU A 359 -37.56 -11.99 44.33
C LEU A 359 -37.91 -13.49 44.38
N PRO A 360 -37.03 -14.41 43.92
CA PRO A 360 -37.25 -15.84 44.09
C PRO A 360 -37.33 -16.23 45.57
N THR A 361 -38.16 -17.22 45.89
CA THR A 361 -38.28 -17.73 47.26
C THR A 361 -36.99 -18.38 47.74
N ASN A 362 -36.74 -18.33 49.05
CA ASN A 362 -35.54 -18.88 49.72
C ASN A 362 -34.20 -18.34 49.19
N LEU A 363 -34.19 -17.20 48.49
CA LEU A 363 -32.95 -16.52 48.09
C LEU A 363 -32.08 -16.20 49.32
N SER A 364 -30.80 -16.54 49.26
CA SER A 364 -29.85 -16.40 50.37
C SER A 364 -29.20 -15.01 50.41
N GLY A 365 -28.76 -14.60 51.61
CA GLY A 365 -28.00 -13.36 51.80
C GLY A 365 -28.77 -12.08 51.52
N VAL A 366 -30.11 -12.12 51.49
CA VAL A 366 -30.93 -10.95 51.17
C VAL A 366 -30.84 -9.90 52.27
N THR A 367 -30.35 -8.71 51.95
CA THR A 367 -30.40 -7.53 52.82
C THR A 367 -31.11 -6.38 52.11
N VAL A 368 -31.91 -5.63 52.86
CA VAL A 368 -32.83 -4.62 52.33
C VAL A 368 -32.53 -3.30 53.04
N ASN A 369 -32.45 -2.20 52.29
CA ASN A 369 -32.29 -0.88 52.91
C ASN A 369 -33.64 -0.31 53.38
N SER A 370 -33.61 0.86 54.02
CA SER A 370 -34.83 1.64 54.31
C SER A 370 -35.89 0.93 55.16
N GLY A 371 -35.46 0.06 56.08
CA GLY A 371 -36.34 -0.63 57.04
C GLY A 371 -37.23 -1.72 56.43
N GLY A 372 -36.99 -2.12 55.18
CA GLY A 372 -37.76 -3.15 54.51
C GLY A 372 -37.43 -4.57 55.00
N THR A 373 -38.35 -5.51 54.75
CA THR A 373 -38.21 -6.92 55.13
C THR A 373 -38.40 -7.83 53.94
N TYR A 374 -37.57 -8.87 53.83
CA TYR A 374 -37.72 -9.94 52.85
C TYR A 374 -38.40 -11.16 53.47
N ASN A 375 -39.50 -11.61 52.86
CA ASN A 375 -40.17 -12.85 53.23
C ASN A 375 -39.67 -14.00 52.35
N ALA A 376 -38.87 -14.89 52.92
CA ALA A 376 -38.27 -16.02 52.19
C ALA A 376 -39.29 -17.01 51.60
N THR A 377 -40.49 -17.12 52.18
CA THR A 377 -41.53 -18.04 51.71
C THR A 377 -42.29 -17.49 50.50
N SER A 378 -42.58 -16.19 50.47
CA SER A 378 -43.29 -15.55 49.35
C SER A 378 -42.37 -14.89 48.33
N GLY A 379 -41.09 -14.67 48.67
CA GLY A 379 -40.15 -13.94 47.84
C GLY A 379 -40.34 -12.41 47.89
N LEU A 380 -41.34 -11.92 48.62
CA LEU A 380 -41.71 -10.51 48.62
C LEU A 380 -40.82 -9.70 49.57
N VAL A 381 -40.18 -8.67 49.04
CA VAL A 381 -39.59 -7.56 49.79
C VAL A 381 -40.63 -6.45 49.89
N SER A 382 -40.91 -6.01 51.11
CA SER A 382 -41.76 -4.84 51.37
C SER A 382 -40.92 -3.73 52.00
N PHE A 383 -40.93 -2.54 51.41
CA PHE A 383 -40.21 -1.37 51.94
C PHE A 383 -41.10 -0.57 52.90
N SER A 384 -40.54 0.48 53.52
CA SER A 384 -41.31 1.37 54.40
C SER A 384 -42.47 2.06 53.66
N THR A 385 -43.64 2.15 54.31
CA THR A 385 -44.80 2.89 53.80
C THR A 385 -44.54 4.40 53.79
N ILE A 386 -44.87 5.04 52.67
CA ILE A 386 -44.78 6.47 52.42
C ILE A 386 -46.18 7.07 52.59
N SER A 387 -46.32 8.09 53.45
CA SER A 387 -47.61 8.72 53.77
C SER A 387 -47.97 9.91 52.89
N ASN A 388 -47.02 10.38 52.07
CA ASN A 388 -47.16 11.54 51.20
C ASN A 388 -46.04 11.51 50.16
N LEU A 389 -46.32 11.07 48.93
CA LEU A 389 -45.37 11.17 47.80
C LEU A 389 -45.82 12.30 46.85
N PRO A 390 -45.27 13.52 46.99
CA PRO A 390 -45.69 14.65 46.17
C PRO A 390 -45.40 14.44 44.68
N LEU A 391 -46.09 15.22 43.85
CA LEU A 391 -45.85 15.26 42.40
C LEU A 391 -44.35 15.45 42.10
N ASN A 392 -43.84 14.62 41.18
CA ASN A 392 -42.47 14.53 40.69
C ASN A 392 -41.41 14.22 41.77
N THR A 393 -41.81 13.67 42.91
CA THR A 393 -40.89 13.22 43.96
C THR A 393 -40.64 11.71 43.85
N SER A 394 -39.39 11.28 43.98
CA SER A 394 -38.99 9.87 43.92
C SER A 394 -38.37 9.36 45.23
N VAL A 395 -38.54 8.06 45.49
CA VAL A 395 -37.96 7.35 46.64
C VAL A 395 -37.09 6.19 46.15
N PRO A 396 -35.78 6.20 46.41
CA PRO A 396 -34.88 5.11 46.06
C PRO A 396 -34.88 4.00 47.13
N ASN A 397 -34.81 2.76 46.68
CA ASN A 397 -34.74 1.55 47.49
C ASN A 397 -33.68 0.60 46.91
N GLN A 398 -33.09 -0.24 47.76
CA GLN A 398 -32.01 -1.16 47.40
C GLN A 398 -32.19 -2.50 48.09
N VAL A 399 -31.94 -3.58 47.35
CA VAL A 399 -31.84 -4.94 47.89
C VAL A 399 -30.54 -5.55 47.42
N THR A 400 -29.80 -6.19 48.32
CA THR A 400 -28.65 -7.02 47.96
C THR A 400 -28.92 -8.48 48.29
N PHE A 401 -28.32 -9.41 47.57
CA PHE A 401 -28.45 -10.86 47.79
C PHE A 401 -27.21 -11.62 47.33
N THR A 402 -27.06 -12.87 47.75
CA THR A 402 -25.97 -13.75 47.28
C THR A 402 -26.38 -14.47 46.00
N MET A 403 -25.57 -14.35 44.95
CA MET A 403 -25.85 -14.99 43.66
C MET A 403 -25.80 -16.53 43.79
N PRO A 404 -26.85 -17.25 43.37
CA PRO A 404 -26.87 -18.72 43.38
C PRO A 404 -25.76 -19.36 42.53
N ALA A 405 -25.43 -20.62 42.85
CA ALA A 405 -24.42 -21.39 42.13
C ALA A 405 -24.86 -21.92 40.76
N THR A 406 -26.16 -21.81 40.42
CA THR A 406 -26.72 -22.13 39.10
C THR A 406 -27.93 -21.24 38.82
N GLY A 407 -28.19 -20.98 37.54
CA GLY A 407 -29.42 -20.34 37.08
C GLY A 407 -29.38 -18.81 37.04
N SER A 408 -30.55 -18.18 37.23
CA SER A 408 -30.72 -16.73 37.22
C SER A 408 -31.61 -16.28 38.38
N VAL A 409 -31.44 -15.03 38.80
CA VAL A 409 -32.29 -14.38 39.79
C VAL A 409 -33.06 -13.27 39.09
N SER A 410 -34.39 -13.33 39.11
CA SER A 410 -35.24 -12.28 38.55
C SER A 410 -35.96 -11.51 39.65
N GLY A 411 -35.94 -10.19 39.57
CA GLY A 411 -36.66 -9.29 40.46
C GLY A 411 -37.76 -8.53 39.73
N THR A 412 -38.92 -8.37 40.36
CA THR A 412 -40.04 -7.55 39.85
C THR A 412 -40.42 -6.50 40.87
N ALA A 413 -40.06 -5.25 40.61
CA ALA A 413 -40.45 -4.09 41.39
C ALA A 413 -41.92 -3.75 41.16
N GLY A 414 -42.60 -3.26 42.19
CA GLY A 414 -43.98 -2.80 42.17
C GLY A 414 -44.30 -1.94 43.40
N TYR A 415 -45.58 -1.71 43.66
CA TYR A 415 -46.03 -1.00 44.87
C TYR A 415 -47.49 -1.35 45.22
N THR A 416 -47.94 -0.90 46.38
CA THR A 416 -49.36 -0.84 46.79
C THR A 416 -49.73 0.60 47.14
N SER A 417 -50.91 1.08 46.73
CA SER A 417 -51.35 2.48 46.88
C SER A 417 -52.79 2.57 47.40
N SER A 418 -53.11 3.61 48.17
CA SER A 418 -54.48 3.94 48.59
C SER A 418 -55.33 4.59 47.49
N LEU A 419 -54.70 5.05 46.41
CA LEU A 419 -55.37 5.66 45.26
C LEU A 419 -55.19 4.76 44.03
N PRO A 420 -56.21 4.65 43.15
CA PRO A 420 -56.06 4.02 41.85
C PRO A 420 -54.99 4.72 41.02
N ASP A 421 -54.12 3.92 40.39
CA ASP A 421 -53.24 4.34 39.30
C ASP A 421 -53.74 3.65 38.03
N TYR A 422 -54.16 4.45 37.05
CA TYR A 422 -54.67 3.95 35.77
C TYR A 422 -53.59 3.89 34.69
N THR A 423 -52.36 4.31 34.98
CA THR A 423 -51.19 4.24 34.09
C THR A 423 -50.41 2.94 34.34
N THR A 424 -51.08 1.80 34.23
CA THR A 424 -50.55 0.50 34.70
C THR A 424 -49.25 0.03 34.04
N ALA A 425 -48.87 0.60 32.88
CA ALA A 425 -47.67 0.23 32.15
C ALA A 425 -46.36 0.57 32.88
N ASN A 426 -46.36 1.57 33.75
CA ASN A 426 -45.17 2.00 34.49
C ASN A 426 -45.14 1.49 35.94
N SER A 427 -46.14 0.72 36.34
CA SER A 427 -46.34 0.32 37.74
C SER A 427 -45.47 -0.87 38.18
N THR A 428 -44.83 -1.55 37.23
CA THR A 428 -43.89 -2.66 37.49
C THR A 428 -42.62 -2.53 36.66
N ALA A 429 -41.49 -2.98 37.19
CA ALA A 429 -40.22 -3.07 36.46
C ALA A 429 -39.49 -4.37 36.80
N THR A 430 -38.90 -5.03 35.80
CA THR A 430 -38.22 -6.33 35.98
C THR A 430 -36.74 -6.24 35.65
N VAL A 431 -35.93 -7.04 36.35
CA VAL A 431 -34.51 -7.25 36.02
C VAL A 431 -34.16 -8.72 36.26
N SER A 432 -33.24 -9.27 35.46
CA SER A 432 -32.73 -10.62 35.64
C SER A 432 -31.22 -10.62 35.63
N THR A 433 -30.61 -11.24 36.64
CA THR A 433 -29.16 -11.48 36.72
C THR A 433 -28.91 -12.96 36.50
N VAL A 434 -28.12 -13.30 35.49
CA VAL A 434 -27.72 -14.69 35.19
C VAL A 434 -26.37 -15.00 35.85
N GLN A 435 -26.16 -16.25 36.25
CA GLN A 435 -24.85 -16.65 36.77
C GLN A 435 -23.78 -16.49 35.68
N ASN A 436 -22.64 -15.90 36.04
CA ASN A 436 -21.46 -15.91 35.19
C ASN A 436 -20.58 -17.15 35.46
N ARG A 437 -20.13 -17.80 34.41
CA ARG A 437 -19.17 -18.91 34.38
C ARG A 437 -17.86 -18.40 33.78
N ALA A 438 -16.74 -18.95 34.22
CA ALA A 438 -15.44 -18.57 33.69
C ALA A 438 -15.30 -19.00 32.22
N PRO A 439 -14.57 -18.24 31.39
CA PRO A 439 -14.30 -18.63 30.02
C PRO A 439 -13.33 -19.82 29.94
N VAL A 440 -13.26 -20.45 28.78
CA VAL A 440 -12.35 -21.56 28.46
C VAL A 440 -11.40 -21.13 27.35
N ALA A 441 -10.12 -20.91 27.67
CA ALA A 441 -9.09 -20.77 26.64
C ALA A 441 -8.75 -22.15 26.06
N ASN A 442 -8.69 -22.24 24.74
CA ASN A 442 -8.44 -23.47 24.00
C ASN A 442 -6.99 -23.54 23.52
N ASN A 443 -6.41 -24.74 23.49
CA ASN A 443 -5.09 -24.91 22.88
C ASN A 443 -5.14 -24.55 21.39
N VAL A 444 -4.16 -23.81 20.91
CA VAL A 444 -4.05 -23.42 19.50
C VAL A 444 -2.77 -24.02 18.93
N THR A 445 -2.86 -24.62 17.76
CA THR A 445 -1.69 -24.95 16.93
C THR A 445 -1.81 -24.17 15.64
N ASN A 446 -0.84 -23.30 15.37
CA ASN A 446 -0.82 -22.52 14.14
C ASN A 446 -0.76 -23.46 12.91
N SER A 447 -1.60 -23.19 11.91
CA SER A 447 -1.61 -23.91 10.65
C SER A 447 -1.86 -22.92 9.49
N PRO A 448 -1.06 -22.96 8.42
CA PRO A 448 0.05 -23.88 8.18
C PRO A 448 1.27 -23.61 9.08
N ALA A 449 2.21 -24.56 9.11
CA ALA A 449 3.51 -24.37 9.76
C ALA A 449 4.26 -23.18 9.13
N ILE A 450 5.07 -22.48 9.93
CA ILE A 450 5.95 -21.41 9.45
C ILE A 450 7.34 -21.96 9.14
N LEU A 451 8.11 -21.29 8.28
CA LEU A 451 9.45 -21.75 7.89
C LEU A 451 10.53 -21.19 8.83
N SER A 452 11.50 -22.02 9.22
CA SER A 452 12.55 -21.67 10.18
C SER A 452 13.40 -20.46 9.79
N SER A 453 13.59 -20.22 8.49
CA SER A 453 14.44 -19.15 7.97
C SER A 453 13.71 -17.81 7.72
N THR A 454 12.43 -17.65 8.10
CA THR A 454 11.74 -16.35 7.93
C THR A 454 12.34 -15.31 8.88
N THR A 455 12.92 -14.24 8.33
CA THR A 455 13.47 -13.11 9.11
C THR A 455 12.45 -12.00 9.38
N SER A 456 11.27 -12.08 8.76
CA SER A 456 10.16 -11.14 8.91
C SER A 456 9.02 -11.73 9.73
N GLN A 457 8.24 -10.86 10.38
CA GLN A 457 7.07 -11.26 11.17
C GLN A 457 6.05 -11.98 10.28
N THR A 458 5.73 -13.23 10.63
CA THR A 458 4.69 -14.01 9.95
C THR A 458 3.43 -14.01 10.80
N ASN A 459 2.30 -13.62 10.23
CA ASN A 459 1.01 -13.65 10.94
C ASN A 459 0.66 -15.10 11.32
N ILE A 460 0.27 -15.30 12.57
CA ILE A 460 -0.19 -16.59 13.10
C ILE A 460 -1.67 -16.51 13.50
N ALA A 461 -2.30 -17.67 13.65
CA ALA A 461 -3.70 -17.76 14.03
C ALA A 461 -3.98 -16.98 15.33
N PRO A 462 -5.15 -16.33 15.47
CA PRO A 462 -5.50 -15.60 16.69
C PRO A 462 -5.67 -16.55 17.88
N PHE A 463 -5.77 -15.98 19.08
CA PHE A 463 -6.16 -16.74 20.26
C PHE A 463 -7.57 -17.30 20.10
N ASN A 464 -7.82 -18.41 20.78
CA ASN A 464 -9.10 -19.09 20.76
C ASN A 464 -9.58 -19.34 22.19
N ALA A 465 -10.63 -18.66 22.60
CA ALA A 465 -11.38 -19.02 23.79
C ALA A 465 -12.86 -19.13 23.42
N SER A 466 -13.61 -19.83 24.26
CA SER A 466 -15.07 -19.83 24.25
C SER A 466 -15.56 -19.49 25.64
N ASP A 467 -16.62 -18.72 25.72
CA ASP A 467 -17.29 -18.44 26.99
C ASP A 467 -18.66 -19.14 27.00
N PRO A 468 -18.95 -20.00 27.99
CA PRO A 468 -20.26 -20.62 28.13
C PRO A 468 -21.43 -19.61 28.20
N ASP A 469 -21.18 -18.36 28.61
CA ASP A 469 -22.19 -17.32 28.77
C ASP A 469 -22.44 -16.49 27.50
N ALA A 470 -21.63 -16.69 26.46
CA ALA A 470 -21.85 -16.02 25.19
C ALA A 470 -23.06 -16.61 24.45
N THR A 471 -24.01 -15.75 24.07
CA THR A 471 -25.19 -16.14 23.28
C THR A 471 -24.89 -16.27 21.79
N THR A 472 -23.82 -15.62 21.31
CA THR A 472 -23.31 -15.74 19.93
C THR A 472 -21.83 -15.36 19.92
N GLY A 473 -20.99 -16.21 19.33
CA GLY A 473 -19.54 -15.97 19.21
C GLY A 473 -18.85 -15.81 20.57
N ASN A 474 -17.82 -14.95 20.62
CA ASN A 474 -17.03 -14.66 21.83
C ASN A 474 -17.38 -13.29 22.42
N THR A 475 -18.66 -12.91 22.41
CA THR A 475 -19.11 -11.56 22.79
C THR A 475 -18.88 -11.19 24.26
N THR A 476 -18.56 -12.16 25.10
CA THR A 476 -18.29 -11.95 26.53
C THR A 476 -16.79 -12.04 26.86
N ILE A 477 -15.91 -12.38 25.92
CA ILE A 477 -14.46 -12.33 26.12
C ILE A 477 -13.96 -10.90 25.86
N VAL A 478 -13.34 -10.27 26.85
CA VAL A 478 -12.85 -8.87 26.75
C VAL A 478 -11.34 -8.75 26.63
N SER A 479 -10.57 -9.76 27.04
CA SER A 479 -9.13 -9.75 26.84
C SER A 479 -8.49 -11.13 26.84
N TYR A 480 -7.31 -11.21 26.23
CA TYR A 480 -6.37 -12.31 26.39
C TYR A 480 -5.13 -11.84 27.16
N THR A 481 -4.51 -12.73 27.94
CA THR A 481 -3.25 -12.44 28.64
C THR A 481 -2.20 -13.47 28.23
N ILE A 482 -1.02 -13.00 27.78
CA ILE A 482 0.13 -13.85 27.47
C ILE A 482 0.84 -14.21 28.79
N LEU A 483 0.98 -15.50 29.11
CA LEU A 483 1.48 -15.97 30.41
C LEU A 483 2.89 -16.55 30.34
N SER A 484 3.34 -16.95 29.15
CA SER A 484 4.74 -17.29 28.86
C SER A 484 5.07 -16.88 27.43
N LEU A 485 6.37 -16.88 27.09
CA LEU A 485 6.86 -16.60 25.74
C LEU A 485 7.65 -17.78 25.21
N PRO A 486 7.76 -17.93 23.87
CA PRO A 486 8.74 -18.82 23.28
C PRO A 486 10.16 -18.45 23.72
N THR A 487 11.04 -19.43 23.86
CA THR A 487 12.45 -19.17 24.21
C THR A 487 13.19 -18.46 23.07
N ALA A 488 14.28 -17.75 23.38
CA ALA A 488 15.08 -17.06 22.35
C ALA A 488 15.64 -18.01 21.27
N ALA A 489 15.86 -19.28 21.61
CA ALA A 489 16.28 -20.32 20.68
C ALA A 489 15.15 -20.76 19.73
N GLN A 490 13.88 -20.53 20.09
CA GLN A 490 12.70 -20.86 19.27
C GLN A 490 12.29 -19.69 18.37
N GLY A 491 12.36 -18.45 18.88
CA GLY A 491 11.99 -17.25 18.13
C GLY A 491 11.36 -16.16 19.02
N THR A 492 10.81 -15.13 18.39
CA THR A 492 10.15 -14.00 19.06
C THR A 492 8.70 -13.89 18.65
N LEU A 493 7.79 -13.80 19.64
CA LEU A 493 6.36 -13.52 19.46
C LEU A 493 6.10 -12.02 19.43
N TYR A 494 5.16 -11.58 18.61
CA TYR A 494 4.76 -10.18 18.45
C TYR A 494 3.24 -10.05 18.54
N VAL A 495 2.80 -8.91 19.07
CA VAL A 495 1.41 -8.45 19.11
C VAL A 495 1.35 -7.09 18.45
N ASN A 496 0.52 -6.95 17.40
CA ASN A 496 0.37 -5.71 16.64
C ASN A 496 1.72 -5.11 16.19
N GLY A 497 2.64 -5.96 15.75
CA GLY A 497 3.97 -5.55 15.29
C GLY A 497 5.02 -5.34 16.38
N THR A 498 4.64 -5.33 17.66
CA THR A 498 5.55 -5.10 18.81
C THR A 498 5.87 -6.39 19.52
N ALA A 499 7.13 -6.59 19.93
CA ALA A 499 7.55 -7.81 20.64
C ALA A 499 6.71 -8.02 21.90
N ALA A 500 6.19 -9.23 22.07
CA ALA A 500 5.29 -9.56 23.15
C ALA A 500 6.03 -9.61 24.50
N THR A 501 5.32 -9.31 25.58
CA THR A 501 5.84 -9.41 26.95
C THR A 501 5.02 -10.39 27.79
N VAL A 502 5.64 -10.99 28.81
CA VAL A 502 4.91 -11.82 29.78
C VAL A 502 3.96 -10.93 30.57
N ASN A 503 2.74 -11.44 30.82
CA ASN A 503 1.59 -10.75 31.39
C ASN A 503 1.02 -9.62 30.53
N GLN A 504 1.35 -9.56 29.24
CA GLN A 504 0.73 -8.61 28.33
C GLN A 504 -0.76 -8.91 28.18
N VAL A 505 -1.59 -7.91 28.48
CA VAL A 505 -3.04 -7.93 28.30
C VAL A 505 -3.39 -7.37 26.92
N ILE A 506 -4.22 -8.10 26.19
CA ILE A 506 -4.65 -7.80 24.82
C ILE A 506 -6.17 -7.67 24.84
N THR A 507 -6.67 -6.44 24.74
CA THR A 507 -8.10 -6.14 24.74
C THR A 507 -8.76 -6.58 23.44
N VAL A 508 -9.92 -7.21 23.55
CA VAL A 508 -10.77 -7.64 22.44
C VAL A 508 -11.90 -6.61 22.28
N PRO A 509 -11.99 -5.90 21.13
CA PRO A 509 -13.07 -4.95 20.91
C PRO A 509 -14.41 -5.68 20.71
N THR A 510 -15.52 -5.04 21.06
CA THR A 510 -16.87 -5.60 20.90
C THR A 510 -17.27 -5.87 19.44
N SER A 511 -16.56 -5.26 18.47
CA SER A 511 -16.70 -5.52 17.04
C SER A 511 -15.85 -6.70 16.53
N ALA A 512 -15.10 -7.37 17.41
CA ALA A 512 -14.21 -8.46 17.02
C ALA A 512 -15.00 -9.64 16.44
N THR A 513 -14.50 -10.18 15.34
CA THR A 513 -14.98 -11.44 14.75
C THR A 513 -13.84 -12.44 14.69
N ALA A 514 -14.15 -13.72 14.43
CA ALA A 514 -13.12 -14.74 14.25
C ALA A 514 -12.11 -14.40 13.12
N SER A 515 -12.55 -13.64 12.09
CA SER A 515 -11.70 -13.17 10.99
C SER A 515 -11.05 -11.81 11.22
N ASN A 516 -11.54 -11.02 12.18
CA ASN A 516 -10.97 -9.74 12.57
C ASN A 516 -11.05 -9.56 14.10
N PRO A 517 -10.10 -10.14 14.85
CA PRO A 517 -10.18 -10.18 16.31
C PRO A 517 -9.78 -8.86 16.98
N GLY A 518 -9.43 -7.82 16.21
CA GLY A 518 -8.99 -6.51 16.74
C GLY A 518 -7.53 -6.45 17.19
N TYR A 519 -6.79 -7.56 17.04
CA TYR A 519 -5.35 -7.65 17.25
C TYR A 519 -4.74 -8.59 16.20
N GLN A 520 -3.42 -8.53 16.04
CA GLN A 520 -2.65 -9.41 15.16
C GLN A 520 -1.54 -10.07 15.97
N LEU A 521 -1.49 -11.40 15.93
CA LEU A 521 -0.34 -12.15 16.40
C LEU A 521 0.58 -12.42 15.22
N SER A 522 1.87 -12.24 15.44
CA SER A 522 2.89 -12.63 14.47
C SER A 522 4.11 -13.23 15.17
N PHE A 523 4.87 -14.05 14.46
CA PHE A 523 6.02 -14.75 15.01
C PHE A 523 7.20 -14.72 14.04
N VAL A 524 8.40 -14.58 14.58
CA VAL A 524 9.67 -14.71 13.86
C VAL A 524 10.44 -15.86 14.49
N PRO A 525 10.58 -17.01 13.82
CA PRO A 525 11.39 -18.12 14.31
C PRO A 525 12.87 -17.74 14.36
N ASN A 526 13.62 -18.38 15.24
CA ASN A 526 15.07 -18.35 15.15
C ASN A 526 15.51 -19.15 13.91
N GLY A 527 16.41 -18.59 13.09
CA GLY A 527 16.83 -19.14 11.78
C GLY A 527 17.20 -20.62 11.77
N THR A 528 17.69 -21.14 12.90
CA THR A 528 18.14 -22.53 13.04
C THR A 528 17.11 -23.45 13.73
N PHE A 529 15.97 -22.93 14.17
CA PHE A 529 14.99 -23.71 14.94
C PHE A 529 14.02 -24.47 14.04
N ALA A 530 13.87 -25.77 14.28
CA ALA A 530 12.81 -26.60 13.72
C ALA A 530 12.12 -27.38 14.84
N GLY A 531 10.78 -27.45 14.80
CA GLY A 531 9.95 -28.01 15.86
C GLY A 531 8.83 -27.07 16.28
N ASN A 532 8.23 -27.29 17.45
CA ASN A 532 7.13 -26.45 17.93
C ASN A 532 7.67 -25.38 18.87
N ALA A 533 7.57 -24.10 18.48
CA ALA A 533 7.74 -22.98 19.39
C ALA A 533 6.45 -22.85 20.22
N THR A 534 6.55 -22.88 21.55
CA THR A 534 5.37 -22.92 22.42
C THR A 534 5.33 -21.74 23.39
N PHE A 535 4.11 -21.31 23.70
CA PHE A 535 3.84 -20.33 24.74
C PHE A 535 2.44 -20.54 25.31
N THR A 536 2.08 -19.81 26.36
CA THR A 536 0.79 -19.99 27.04
C THR A 536 0.02 -18.68 27.17
N TYR A 537 -1.30 -18.79 27.22
CA TYR A 537 -2.20 -17.65 27.36
C TYR A 537 -3.46 -18.02 28.14
N GLY A 538 -4.17 -17.00 28.64
CA GLY A 538 -5.50 -17.12 29.23
C GLY A 538 -6.46 -16.08 28.65
N ALA A 539 -7.76 -16.27 28.84
CA ALA A 539 -8.81 -15.33 28.45
C ALA A 539 -9.52 -14.77 29.69
N THR A 540 -10.03 -13.56 29.60
CA THR A 540 -10.80 -12.89 30.65
C THR A 540 -12.15 -12.47 30.08
N ASP A 541 -13.23 -12.76 30.81
CA ASP A 541 -14.58 -12.35 30.44
C ASP A 541 -14.90 -10.90 30.85
N ASP A 542 -16.06 -10.42 30.44
CA ASP A 542 -16.57 -9.07 30.67
C ASP A 542 -16.99 -8.76 32.11
N VAL A 543 -16.95 -9.74 33.01
CA VAL A 543 -17.03 -9.52 34.47
C VAL A 543 -15.69 -9.76 35.17
N GLY A 544 -14.60 -9.92 34.41
CA GLY A 544 -13.23 -9.93 34.90
C GLY A 544 -12.73 -11.29 35.39
N VAL A 545 -13.41 -12.40 35.06
CA VAL A 545 -12.99 -13.74 35.46
C VAL A 545 -12.08 -14.37 34.42
N ASN A 546 -10.99 -14.96 34.90
CA ASN A 546 -9.96 -15.58 34.06
C ASN A 546 -10.27 -17.06 33.80
N SER A 547 -9.95 -17.50 32.58
CA SER A 547 -9.91 -18.91 32.22
C SER A 547 -8.74 -19.64 32.86
N TYR A 548 -8.74 -20.97 32.73
CA TYR A 548 -7.50 -21.76 32.85
C TYR A 548 -6.51 -21.42 31.72
N ILE A 549 -5.26 -21.85 31.91
CA ILE A 549 -4.15 -21.61 30.97
C ILE A 549 -4.26 -22.55 29.78
N ALA A 550 -4.12 -22.01 28.57
CA ALA A 550 -4.03 -22.75 27.31
C ALA A 550 -2.63 -22.68 26.71
N ASN A 551 -2.25 -23.72 25.98
CA ASN A 551 -1.01 -23.80 25.23
C ASN A 551 -1.22 -23.35 23.78
N TYR A 552 -0.33 -22.49 23.30
CA TYR A 552 -0.19 -22.14 21.90
C TYR A 552 1.08 -22.80 21.35
N ALA A 553 0.96 -23.51 20.23
CA ALA A 553 2.08 -24.09 19.50
C ALA A 553 2.18 -23.46 18.10
N VAL A 554 3.38 -23.03 17.73
CA VAL A 554 3.73 -22.57 16.39
C VAL A 554 4.64 -23.63 15.78
N PRO A 555 4.14 -24.51 14.88
CA PRO A 555 4.98 -25.46 14.17
C PRO A 555 5.93 -24.71 13.24
N VAL A 556 7.23 -24.98 13.37
CA VAL A 556 8.30 -24.44 12.54
C VAL A 556 8.92 -25.57 11.72
N THR A 557 8.76 -25.51 10.41
CA THR A 557 9.36 -26.46 9.45
C THR A 557 10.71 -25.93 8.97
N ALA A 558 11.71 -26.80 8.87
CA ALA A 558 13.02 -26.43 8.35
C ALA A 558 12.92 -26.00 6.87
N GLY A 559 13.35 -24.77 6.56
CA GLY A 559 13.46 -24.23 5.20
C GLY A 559 14.91 -24.22 4.69
N ALA A 560 15.08 -24.09 3.37
CA ALA A 560 16.36 -23.69 2.81
C ALA A 560 16.54 -22.17 2.96
N ASP A 561 17.75 -21.67 2.73
CA ASP A 561 18.05 -20.23 2.59
C ASP A 561 19.22 -20.11 1.62
N LEU A 562 18.92 -19.91 0.34
CA LEU A 562 19.91 -19.80 -0.71
C LEU A 562 20.39 -18.36 -0.82
N VAL A 563 21.69 -18.14 -0.81
CA VAL A 563 22.32 -16.83 -1.04
C VAL A 563 23.19 -16.91 -2.27
N SER A 564 22.96 -16.00 -3.24
CA SER A 564 23.81 -15.89 -4.42
C SER A 564 24.77 -14.70 -4.31
N VAL A 565 26.05 -14.92 -4.59
CA VAL A 565 27.09 -13.89 -4.65
C VAL A 565 27.73 -13.91 -6.03
N VAL A 566 27.80 -12.75 -6.69
CA VAL A 566 28.51 -12.58 -7.97
C VAL A 566 29.95 -12.17 -7.71
N THR A 567 30.86 -12.74 -8.48
CA THR A 567 32.29 -12.43 -8.47
C THR A 567 32.75 -12.10 -9.89
N GLY A 568 33.71 -11.18 -10.02
CA GLY A 568 34.25 -10.76 -11.30
C GLY A 568 34.80 -9.33 -11.24
N GLN A 569 35.36 -8.86 -12.34
CA GLN A 569 35.89 -7.50 -12.43
C GLN A 569 34.79 -6.52 -12.84
N GLY A 570 34.63 -5.41 -12.11
CA GLY A 570 33.64 -4.36 -12.40
C GLY A 570 34.04 -3.38 -13.51
N MET A 571 35.22 -3.56 -14.12
CA MET A 571 35.71 -2.76 -15.25
C MET A 571 36.09 -3.69 -16.40
N ALA A 572 35.65 -3.34 -17.59
CA ALA A 572 36.00 -4.05 -18.81
C ALA A 572 36.24 -3.08 -19.96
N VAL A 573 37.01 -3.53 -20.94
CA VAL A 573 37.21 -2.81 -22.21
C VAL A 573 36.44 -3.60 -23.27
N GLU A 574 35.81 -2.90 -24.21
CA GLU A 574 35.15 -3.50 -25.37
C GLU A 574 36.02 -4.59 -26.03
N GLY A 575 35.39 -5.72 -26.40
CA GLY A 575 36.02 -6.84 -27.09
C GLY A 575 36.78 -7.82 -26.19
N GLN A 576 37.04 -7.49 -24.93
CA GLN A 576 37.69 -8.41 -23.99
C GLN A 576 36.75 -9.52 -23.51
N SER A 577 37.27 -10.74 -23.38
CA SER A 577 36.60 -11.82 -22.65
C SER A 577 36.76 -11.63 -21.15
N LYS A 578 35.65 -11.56 -20.41
CA LYS A 578 35.60 -11.51 -18.94
C LYS A 578 34.83 -12.71 -18.40
N VAL A 579 35.36 -13.30 -17.33
CA VAL A 579 34.69 -14.38 -16.60
C VAL A 579 33.96 -13.79 -15.41
N TYR A 580 32.68 -14.10 -15.30
CA TYR A 580 31.84 -13.77 -14.15
C TYR A 580 31.40 -15.05 -13.48
N GLY A 581 31.67 -15.15 -12.17
CA GLY A 581 31.29 -16.27 -11.34
C GLY A 581 30.07 -15.96 -10.50
N VAL A 582 29.28 -16.98 -10.19
CA VAL A 582 28.25 -16.95 -9.16
C VAL A 582 28.51 -18.08 -8.17
N THR A 583 28.46 -17.79 -6.88
CA THR A 583 28.45 -18.77 -5.80
C THR A 583 27.10 -18.74 -5.12
N THR A 584 26.43 -19.90 -5.03
CA THR A 584 25.18 -20.06 -4.28
C THR A 584 25.42 -20.93 -3.06
N THR A 585 25.07 -20.42 -1.87
CA THR A 585 25.24 -21.10 -0.58
C THR A 585 23.89 -21.36 0.05
N ASN A 586 23.67 -22.51 0.68
CA ASN A 586 22.46 -22.78 1.47
C ASN A 586 22.73 -22.56 2.97
N ASN A 587 22.33 -21.42 3.51
CA ASN A 587 22.44 -21.08 4.94
C ASN A 587 21.31 -21.65 5.80
N GLY A 588 20.28 -22.22 5.17
CA GLY A 588 19.11 -22.73 5.86
C GLY A 588 19.37 -24.11 6.48
N PRO A 589 18.62 -24.50 7.52
CA PRO A 589 18.79 -25.81 8.16
C PRO A 589 18.30 -27.00 7.31
N ALA A 590 17.47 -26.78 6.27
CA ALA A 590 17.06 -27.83 5.33
C ALA A 590 17.89 -27.82 4.04
N ALA A 591 18.05 -28.98 3.40
CA ALA A 591 18.66 -29.07 2.07
C ALA A 591 17.76 -28.43 1.00
N ALA A 592 18.35 -27.62 0.12
CA ALA A 592 17.67 -27.04 -1.03
C ALA A 592 17.67 -28.04 -2.19
N THR A 593 16.50 -28.45 -2.66
CA THR A 593 16.37 -29.44 -3.75
C THR A 593 16.01 -28.77 -5.07
N ASN A 594 16.41 -29.39 -6.19
CA ASN A 594 16.17 -28.88 -7.56
C ASN A 594 16.60 -27.42 -7.73
N VAL A 595 17.82 -27.09 -7.27
CA VAL A 595 18.33 -25.72 -7.31
C VAL A 595 18.69 -25.36 -8.75
N VAL A 596 18.03 -24.36 -9.32
CA VAL A 596 18.34 -23.81 -10.65
C VAL A 596 18.97 -22.44 -10.47
N LEU A 597 20.20 -22.27 -10.94
CA LEU A 597 20.93 -21.01 -10.84
C LEU A 597 20.87 -20.28 -12.17
N THR A 598 20.70 -18.97 -12.12
CA THR A 598 20.71 -18.11 -13.31
C THR A 598 21.62 -16.89 -13.12
N LEU A 599 22.16 -16.39 -14.23
CA LEU A 599 22.83 -15.10 -14.32
C LEU A 599 22.16 -14.28 -15.42
N THR A 600 21.72 -13.07 -15.11
CA THR A 600 21.18 -12.14 -16.11
C THR A 600 22.25 -11.13 -16.49
N LEU A 601 22.59 -11.09 -17.78
CA LEU A 601 23.49 -10.11 -18.39
C LEU A 601 22.65 -8.99 -19.01
N SER A 602 22.62 -7.81 -18.38
CA SER A 602 21.88 -6.67 -18.94
C SER A 602 22.47 -6.24 -20.28
N GLY A 603 21.68 -5.66 -21.18
CA GLY A 603 22.15 -5.28 -22.52
C GLY A 603 22.19 -6.43 -23.54
N LYS A 604 21.95 -7.67 -23.09
CA LYS A 604 21.71 -8.86 -23.93
C LYS A 604 22.79 -9.07 -25.00
N PRO A 605 24.04 -9.37 -24.59
CA PRO A 605 25.12 -9.65 -25.54
C PRO A 605 24.72 -10.73 -26.56
N SER A 606 25.24 -10.68 -27.79
CA SER A 606 24.92 -11.69 -28.81
C SER A 606 25.37 -13.08 -28.37
N PHE A 607 24.72 -14.14 -28.86
CA PHE A 607 25.09 -15.52 -28.52
C PHE A 607 26.59 -15.81 -28.76
N SER A 608 27.14 -15.29 -29.87
CA SER A 608 28.56 -15.41 -30.22
C SER A 608 29.52 -14.80 -29.19
N SER A 609 29.03 -13.95 -28.29
CA SER A 609 29.83 -13.25 -27.26
C SER A 609 29.75 -13.91 -25.88
N VAL A 610 28.91 -14.93 -25.67
CA VAL A 610 28.73 -15.55 -24.35
C VAL A 610 29.00 -17.04 -24.41
N THR A 611 29.90 -17.52 -23.57
CA THR A 611 30.22 -18.95 -23.42
C THR A 611 29.87 -19.42 -22.02
N VAL A 612 29.09 -20.50 -21.93
CA VAL A 612 28.62 -21.09 -20.67
C VAL A 612 29.08 -22.54 -20.63
N THR A 613 29.85 -22.93 -19.61
CA THR A 613 30.44 -24.27 -19.51
C THR A 613 29.46 -25.32 -18.98
N ASN A 614 28.50 -24.94 -18.13
CA ASN A 614 27.59 -25.86 -17.44
C ASN A 614 26.13 -25.37 -17.51
N GLY A 615 25.69 -24.98 -18.70
CA GLY A 615 24.38 -24.37 -18.89
C GLY A 615 24.15 -23.86 -20.31
N SER A 616 23.14 -23.03 -20.48
CA SER A 616 22.78 -22.39 -21.73
C SER A 616 22.68 -20.88 -21.57
N TYR A 617 22.78 -20.15 -22.69
CA TYR A 617 22.56 -18.71 -22.76
C TYR A 617 21.48 -18.39 -23.77
N ASP A 618 20.49 -17.60 -23.36
CA ASP A 618 19.44 -17.07 -24.23
C ASP A 618 19.75 -15.60 -24.59
N PRO A 619 20.16 -15.31 -25.84
CA PRO A 619 20.50 -13.95 -26.27
C PRO A 619 19.29 -13.00 -26.34
N THR A 620 18.05 -13.52 -26.37
CA THR A 620 16.82 -12.71 -26.43
C THR A 620 16.45 -12.11 -25.07
N THR A 621 16.71 -12.87 -24.00
CA THR A 621 16.44 -12.45 -22.63
C THR A 621 17.69 -11.94 -21.91
N GLY A 622 18.88 -12.37 -22.32
CA GLY A 622 20.15 -12.09 -21.64
C GLY A 622 20.39 -13.03 -20.46
N ILE A 623 19.62 -14.10 -20.32
CA ILE A 623 19.68 -15.03 -19.18
C ILE A 623 20.59 -16.22 -19.52
N VAL A 624 21.53 -16.47 -18.63
CA VAL A 624 22.31 -17.71 -18.52
C VAL A 624 21.60 -18.61 -17.52
N THR A 625 21.29 -19.84 -17.92
CA THR A 625 20.68 -20.86 -17.05
C THR A 625 21.67 -22.00 -16.87
N PHE A 626 22.13 -22.21 -15.64
CA PHE A 626 23.01 -23.34 -15.33
C PHE A 626 22.20 -24.63 -15.12
N ASN A 627 22.86 -25.76 -15.27
CA ASN A 627 22.25 -27.07 -15.05
C ASN A 627 21.70 -27.20 -13.62
N THR A 628 20.50 -27.79 -13.49
CA THR A 628 19.84 -27.99 -12.19
C THR A 628 20.69 -28.86 -11.27
N LEU A 629 20.91 -28.38 -10.05
CA LEU A 629 21.53 -29.15 -8.98
C LEU A 629 20.45 -29.90 -8.19
N ALA A 630 20.54 -31.23 -8.13
CA ALA A 630 19.50 -32.06 -7.50
C ALA A 630 19.30 -31.72 -6.00
N SER A 631 20.39 -31.45 -5.27
CA SER A 631 20.36 -31.07 -3.87
C SER A 631 21.59 -30.26 -3.47
N LEU A 632 21.39 -29.23 -2.64
CA LEU A 632 22.42 -28.45 -1.96
C LEU A 632 22.18 -28.55 -0.44
N ALA A 633 23.05 -29.27 0.24
CA ALA A 633 22.96 -29.51 1.68
C ALA A 633 23.07 -28.20 2.49
N SER A 634 22.57 -28.21 3.73
CA SER A 634 22.75 -27.10 4.67
C SER A 634 24.24 -26.80 4.88
N GLY A 635 24.61 -25.52 4.79
CA GLY A 635 25.99 -25.02 4.87
C GLY A 635 26.84 -25.23 3.61
N ALA A 636 26.35 -25.93 2.58
CA ALA A 636 27.11 -26.18 1.35
C ALA A 636 26.99 -25.03 0.34
N ALA A 637 28.01 -24.90 -0.52
CA ALA A 637 28.04 -23.91 -1.60
C ALA A 637 28.37 -24.57 -2.96
N THR A 638 27.83 -24.01 -4.04
CA THR A 638 28.13 -24.38 -5.43
C THR A 638 28.56 -23.14 -6.22
N ALA A 639 29.48 -23.30 -7.17
CA ALA A 639 29.99 -22.21 -7.98
C ALA A 639 29.85 -22.50 -9.48
N ASN A 640 29.42 -21.51 -10.26
CA ASN A 640 29.33 -21.58 -11.71
C ASN A 640 29.91 -20.31 -12.34
N THR A 641 30.34 -20.40 -13.61
CA THR A 641 30.96 -19.28 -14.32
C THR A 641 30.39 -19.11 -15.72
N VAL A 642 30.31 -17.86 -16.17
CA VAL A 642 30.04 -17.48 -17.56
C VAL A 642 31.20 -16.63 -18.08
N THR A 643 31.59 -16.84 -19.34
CA THR A 643 32.55 -15.97 -20.04
C THR A 643 31.80 -15.08 -21.02
N VAL A 644 32.04 -13.78 -20.98
CA VAL A 644 31.39 -12.76 -21.81
C VAL A 644 32.44 -11.92 -22.55
N VAL A 645 32.36 -11.87 -23.88
CA VAL A 645 33.06 -10.89 -24.71
C VAL A 645 32.31 -9.56 -24.60
N VAL A 646 32.98 -8.55 -24.04
CA VAL A 646 32.35 -7.31 -23.59
C VAL A 646 31.88 -6.47 -24.80
N PRO A 647 30.58 -6.13 -24.90
CA PRO A 647 30.03 -5.38 -26.03
C PRO A 647 30.35 -3.87 -25.95
N LEU A 648 30.42 -3.17 -27.09
CA LEU A 648 30.64 -1.71 -27.17
C LEU A 648 29.49 -0.88 -26.59
N SER A 649 28.27 -1.41 -26.70
CA SER A 649 27.04 -0.79 -26.24
C SER A 649 26.16 -1.86 -25.58
N PRO A 650 25.61 -1.61 -24.40
CA PRO A 650 25.75 -0.39 -23.59
C PRO A 650 27.16 -0.20 -23.00
N ASN A 651 27.53 1.04 -22.68
CA ASN A 651 28.82 1.40 -22.04
C ASN A 651 28.92 0.95 -20.56
N SER A 652 27.91 0.25 -20.07
CA SER A 652 27.93 -0.51 -18.83
C SER A 652 26.87 -1.59 -18.90
N PHE A 653 27.09 -2.72 -18.24
CA PHE A 653 26.07 -3.74 -18.03
C PHE A 653 26.16 -4.31 -16.62
N THR A 654 25.07 -4.86 -16.11
CA THR A 654 25.04 -5.60 -14.85
C THR A 654 25.05 -7.10 -15.09
N VAL A 655 25.71 -7.80 -14.18
CA VAL A 655 25.64 -9.26 -14.01
C VAL A 655 24.85 -9.50 -12.73
N THR A 656 23.66 -10.09 -12.87
CA THR A 656 22.72 -10.30 -11.75
C THR A 656 22.48 -11.78 -11.55
N ALA A 657 22.83 -12.32 -10.38
CA ALA A 657 22.58 -13.71 -10.04
C ALA A 657 21.21 -13.91 -9.40
N ALA A 658 20.53 -14.96 -9.82
CA ALA A 658 19.37 -15.47 -9.11
C ALA A 658 19.42 -16.99 -9.00
N ASN A 659 18.60 -17.56 -8.13
CA ASN A 659 18.35 -19.00 -8.09
C ASN A 659 16.91 -19.30 -7.70
N THR A 660 16.49 -20.53 -7.98
CA THR A 660 15.23 -21.11 -7.50
C THR A 660 15.50 -22.49 -6.91
N SER A 661 14.63 -22.94 -6.00
CA SER A 661 14.65 -24.31 -5.46
C SER A 661 13.22 -24.82 -5.23
N ALA A 662 13.07 -26.14 -5.21
CA ALA A 662 11.81 -26.79 -4.82
C ALA A 662 11.60 -26.79 -3.29
N THR A 663 12.69 -26.79 -2.51
CA THR A 663 12.61 -26.48 -1.08
C THR A 663 12.34 -24.99 -0.92
N ALA A 664 11.33 -24.62 -0.13
CA ALA A 664 10.97 -23.22 0.07
C ALA A 664 12.10 -22.42 0.71
N ASP A 665 12.36 -21.25 0.13
CA ASP A 665 13.29 -20.24 0.63
C ASP A 665 12.48 -19.02 1.11
N PRO A 666 12.45 -18.74 2.42
CA PRO A 666 11.69 -17.64 2.99
C PRO A 666 12.42 -16.30 2.97
N THR A 667 13.67 -16.24 2.51
CA THR A 667 14.45 -15.00 2.35
C THR A 667 14.72 -14.67 0.88
N PRO A 668 13.73 -14.71 -0.03
CA PRO A 668 13.97 -14.73 -1.46
C PRO A 668 14.74 -13.51 -2.00
N ALA A 669 14.88 -12.42 -1.24
CA ALA A 669 15.66 -11.26 -1.63
C ALA A 669 17.17 -11.52 -1.77
N ASN A 670 17.72 -12.52 -1.06
CA ASN A 670 19.16 -12.83 -1.10
C ASN A 670 19.54 -13.82 -2.23
N ASN A 671 18.55 -14.39 -2.93
CA ASN A 671 18.71 -15.21 -4.12
C ASN A 671 17.87 -14.82 -5.34
N ASN A 672 17.02 -13.78 -5.29
CA ASN A 672 16.27 -13.34 -6.47
C ASN A 672 17.00 -12.28 -7.33
N GLY A 673 18.25 -11.97 -6.99
CA GLY A 673 19.06 -10.97 -7.68
C GLY A 673 18.84 -9.52 -7.26
N THR A 674 18.17 -9.27 -6.13
CA THR A 674 18.01 -7.92 -5.57
C THR A 674 19.09 -7.55 -4.54
N ALA A 675 19.73 -8.53 -3.90
CA ALA A 675 20.82 -8.27 -2.96
C ALA A 675 22.05 -7.66 -3.64
N SER A 676 22.70 -6.69 -2.97
CA SER A 676 23.88 -6.01 -3.51
C SER A 676 25.04 -6.95 -3.86
N ALA A 677 25.21 -8.05 -3.12
CA ALA A 677 26.25 -9.04 -3.41
C ALA A 677 25.91 -9.93 -4.63
N ALA A 678 24.63 -9.99 -5.03
CA ALA A 678 24.15 -10.72 -6.20
C ALA A 678 24.21 -9.89 -7.50
N ILE A 679 24.66 -8.62 -7.43
CA ILE A 679 24.72 -7.70 -8.56
C ILE A 679 26.15 -7.18 -8.70
N LEU A 680 26.73 -7.34 -9.89
CA LEU A 680 27.98 -6.69 -10.27
C LEU A 680 27.73 -5.73 -11.43
N SER A 681 27.98 -4.44 -11.22
CA SER A 681 28.02 -3.46 -12.31
C SER A 681 29.38 -3.50 -13.00
N VAL A 682 29.35 -3.63 -14.32
CA VAL A 682 30.51 -3.65 -15.19
C VAL A 682 30.50 -2.38 -16.03
N ALA A 683 31.44 -1.48 -15.81
CA ALA A 683 31.63 -0.34 -16.70
C ALA A 683 32.49 -0.75 -17.90
N VAL A 684 32.04 -0.36 -19.09
CA VAL A 684 32.72 -0.63 -20.35
C VAL A 684 33.39 0.63 -20.85
N SER A 685 34.71 0.60 -20.95
CA SER A 685 35.46 1.65 -21.65
C SER A 685 35.38 1.37 -23.16
N PRO A 686 34.81 2.28 -23.98
CA PRO A 686 34.83 2.14 -25.42
C PRO A 686 36.26 2.27 -25.95
N ILE A 687 36.57 1.53 -27.01
CA ILE A 687 37.82 1.71 -27.75
C ILE A 687 37.52 2.67 -28.92
N GLY A 688 37.57 3.98 -28.68
CA GLY A 688 37.58 4.95 -29.80
C GLY A 688 38.82 4.72 -30.66
N PRO A 689 38.75 4.78 -32.02
CA PRO A 689 39.89 4.46 -32.89
C PRO A 689 41.13 5.26 -32.49
N ALA A 690 42.27 4.60 -32.40
CA ALA A 690 43.53 5.24 -32.09
C ALA A 690 43.86 6.31 -33.14
N GLY A 691 43.74 7.58 -32.74
CA GLY A 691 44.40 8.72 -33.38
C GLY A 691 43.66 9.37 -34.55
N ALA A 692 42.73 10.26 -34.25
CA ALA A 692 42.72 11.52 -35.00
C ALA A 692 44.04 12.23 -34.65
N ALA A 693 44.93 12.42 -35.63
CA ALA A 693 46.21 13.10 -35.39
C ALA A 693 45.93 14.47 -34.74
N SER A 694 46.39 14.66 -33.51
CA SER A 694 46.29 15.97 -32.84
C SER A 694 47.42 16.85 -33.37
N ALA A 695 47.04 17.85 -34.16
CA ALA A 695 47.85 18.94 -34.74
C ALA A 695 48.76 18.63 -35.96
N CYS A 696 48.51 19.41 -37.03
CA CYS A 696 49.39 19.81 -38.15
C CYS A 696 50.13 18.73 -38.97
N ALA A 697 49.52 17.59 -39.27
CA ALA A 697 49.87 16.88 -40.51
C ALA A 697 49.39 17.72 -41.72
N THR A 698 49.90 17.48 -42.93
CA THR A 698 49.48 18.22 -44.15
C THR A 698 48.69 17.29 -45.08
N PRO A 699 47.38 17.10 -44.86
CA PRO A 699 46.55 16.25 -45.72
C PRO A 699 46.73 16.62 -47.19
N GLY A 700 47.08 15.63 -48.00
CA GLY A 700 47.24 15.80 -49.44
C GLY A 700 48.58 16.35 -49.93
N ARG A 701 49.58 16.51 -49.05
CA ARG A 701 50.94 16.97 -49.41
C ARG A 701 51.59 16.13 -50.51
N ASP A 702 51.34 14.82 -50.54
CA ASP A 702 51.97 13.89 -51.48
C ASP A 702 51.17 13.75 -52.81
N GLY A 703 50.25 14.67 -53.09
CA GLY A 703 49.60 14.79 -54.40
C GLY A 703 48.56 13.69 -54.70
N SER A 704 48.41 13.33 -55.97
CA SER A 704 47.45 12.29 -56.42
C SER A 704 48.09 11.24 -57.33
N PRO A 705 49.03 10.44 -56.82
CA PRO A 705 49.76 9.48 -57.64
C PRO A 705 48.97 8.19 -57.89
N THR A 706 49.47 7.41 -58.85
CA THR A 706 49.17 5.99 -59.03
C THR A 706 50.34 5.17 -58.52
N ILE A 707 50.09 4.17 -57.66
CA ILE A 707 51.16 3.34 -57.07
C ILE A 707 50.97 1.85 -57.36
N THR A 708 52.10 1.16 -57.50
CA THR A 708 52.22 -0.30 -57.65
C THR A 708 53.20 -0.92 -56.64
N ALA A 709 53.77 -0.12 -55.74
CA ALA A 709 54.73 -0.55 -54.74
C ALA A 709 54.44 0.13 -53.40
N ASN A 710 54.94 -0.48 -52.31
CA ASN A 710 54.78 0.04 -50.96
C ASN A 710 55.41 1.44 -50.82
N PRO A 711 54.66 2.44 -50.36
CA PRO A 711 55.19 3.78 -50.18
C PRO A 711 55.77 4.02 -48.77
N ASP A 712 55.56 3.09 -47.83
CA ASP A 712 55.98 3.25 -46.44
C ASP A 712 57.50 3.13 -46.26
N THR A 713 58.01 3.82 -45.26
CA THR A 713 59.41 3.66 -44.80
C THR A 713 59.43 3.35 -43.31
N TYR A 714 60.12 2.28 -42.93
CA TYR A 714 60.11 1.72 -41.59
C TYR A 714 61.40 2.07 -40.84
N TYR A 715 61.28 2.35 -39.55
CA TYR A 715 62.39 2.64 -38.66
C TYR A 715 62.33 1.71 -37.44
N PRO A 716 63.37 0.89 -37.21
CA PRO A 716 63.43 0.07 -36.00
C PRO A 716 63.72 0.95 -34.78
N ALA A 717 63.16 0.61 -33.63
CA ALA A 717 63.60 1.19 -32.37
C ALA A 717 65.01 0.68 -31.97
N THR A 718 65.79 1.53 -31.30
CA THR A 718 66.97 1.10 -30.52
C THR A 718 66.55 0.73 -29.10
N ASN A 719 67.42 0.05 -28.32
CA ASN A 719 67.10 -0.39 -26.96
C ASN A 719 66.75 0.83 -26.07
N GLN A 720 65.48 0.95 -25.66
CA GLN A 720 64.97 2.12 -24.96
C GLN A 720 63.59 1.85 -24.31
N THR A 721 63.25 2.67 -23.33
CA THR A 721 61.87 2.83 -22.82
C THR A 721 61.44 4.27 -23.01
N VAL A 722 60.36 4.48 -23.77
CA VAL A 722 59.79 5.79 -24.06
C VAL A 722 58.53 5.96 -23.20
N PRO A 723 58.48 6.92 -22.27
CA PRO A 723 57.29 7.17 -21.48
C PRO A 723 56.21 7.88 -22.30
N ALA A 724 54.94 7.72 -21.88
CA ALA A 724 53.86 8.56 -22.39
C ALA A 724 54.17 10.04 -22.12
N GLY A 725 53.79 10.91 -23.05
CA GLY A 725 54.10 12.34 -23.06
C GLY A 725 55.46 12.70 -23.68
N ALA A 726 56.32 11.73 -23.98
CA ALA A 726 57.61 12.01 -24.61
C ALA A 726 57.46 12.61 -26.01
N THR A 727 58.25 13.64 -26.32
CA THR A 727 58.27 14.34 -27.61
C THR A 727 59.48 13.95 -28.47
N SER A 728 60.24 12.93 -28.06
CA SER A 728 61.38 12.41 -28.82
C SER A 728 61.61 10.93 -28.53
N LEU A 729 62.11 10.20 -29.50
CA LEU A 729 62.48 8.78 -29.38
C LEU A 729 63.67 8.44 -30.28
N SER A 730 64.35 7.34 -29.99
CA SER A 730 65.51 6.89 -30.76
C SER A 730 65.14 5.85 -31.82
N VAL A 731 65.64 5.98 -33.04
CA VAL A 731 65.43 5.05 -34.15
C VAL A 731 66.74 4.64 -34.81
N GLY A 732 66.76 3.43 -35.37
CA GLY A 732 67.86 2.93 -36.20
C GLY A 732 67.74 3.33 -37.66
N ALA A 733 68.48 2.63 -38.53
CA ALA A 733 68.50 2.89 -39.96
C ALA A 733 67.14 2.59 -40.62
N ALA A 734 66.74 3.46 -41.56
CA ALA A 734 65.51 3.34 -42.31
C ALA A 734 65.53 2.12 -43.25
N VAL A 735 64.37 1.48 -43.42
CA VAL A 735 64.10 0.47 -44.46
C VAL A 735 62.99 1.03 -45.34
N GLY A 736 63.34 1.48 -46.54
CA GLY A 736 62.45 2.15 -47.49
C GLY A 736 63.18 3.23 -48.26
N THR A 737 62.46 3.95 -49.13
CA THR A 737 63.05 4.90 -50.07
C THR A 737 62.93 6.36 -49.64
N THR A 738 61.97 6.71 -48.77
CA THR A 738 61.70 8.11 -48.39
C THR A 738 61.90 8.30 -46.89
N ALA A 739 62.95 9.02 -46.53
CA ALA A 739 63.25 9.31 -45.13
C ALA A 739 62.20 10.23 -44.49
N ILE A 740 62.07 10.16 -43.16
CA ILE A 740 61.23 11.08 -42.37
C ILE A 740 61.78 12.51 -42.50
N ALA A 741 60.89 13.45 -42.78
CA ALA A 741 61.11 14.89 -42.83
C ALA A 741 60.11 15.65 -41.93
N ASP A 742 60.33 16.97 -41.76
CA ASP A 742 59.44 17.81 -40.97
C ASP A 742 57.99 17.78 -41.50
N GLY A 743 57.03 17.63 -40.59
CA GLY A 743 55.60 17.58 -40.89
C GLY A 743 55.09 16.24 -41.42
N ASP A 744 55.93 15.21 -41.56
CA ASP A 744 55.49 13.88 -41.96
C ASP A 744 54.57 13.24 -40.90
N LEU A 745 53.55 12.54 -41.36
CA LEU A 745 52.70 11.68 -40.55
C LEU A 745 53.42 10.35 -40.27
N LEU A 746 53.42 9.94 -39.01
CA LEU A 746 54.06 8.72 -38.55
C LEU A 746 53.07 7.84 -37.80
N LEU A 747 53.26 6.53 -37.88
CA LEU A 747 52.63 5.53 -37.02
C LEU A 747 53.69 4.95 -36.09
N VAL A 748 53.46 5.05 -34.79
CA VAL A 748 54.30 4.39 -33.76
C VAL A 748 53.52 3.18 -33.25
N MET A 749 54.05 1.96 -33.44
CA MET A 749 53.34 0.73 -33.08
C MET A 749 54.22 -0.24 -32.30
N GLN A 750 53.72 -0.67 -31.14
CA GLN A 750 54.33 -1.72 -30.33
C GLN A 750 53.98 -3.08 -30.94
N MET A 751 54.94 -3.73 -31.57
CA MET A 751 54.74 -5.01 -32.27
C MET A 751 54.69 -6.18 -31.29
N GLN A 752 55.63 -6.21 -30.34
CA GLN A 752 55.75 -7.26 -29.32
C GLN A 752 55.78 -6.63 -27.93
N GLY A 753 55.12 -7.23 -26.95
CA GLY A 753 54.97 -6.65 -25.64
C GLY A 753 54.01 -7.38 -24.72
N ALA A 754 54.31 -8.63 -24.39
CA ALA A 754 53.54 -9.41 -23.44
C ALA A 754 54.45 -10.11 -22.43
N ASP A 755 54.01 -10.17 -21.17
CA ASP A 755 54.65 -11.04 -20.16
C ASP A 755 54.09 -12.46 -20.29
N ILE A 756 54.83 -13.44 -19.77
CA ILE A 756 54.48 -14.85 -19.92
C ILE A 756 54.79 -15.63 -18.65
N ASN A 757 53.97 -16.63 -18.35
CA ASN A 757 54.39 -17.67 -17.43
C ASN A 757 55.36 -18.62 -18.15
N ASP A 758 56.65 -18.52 -17.81
CA ASP A 758 57.71 -19.34 -18.36
C ASP A 758 58.09 -20.46 -17.39
N SER A 759 57.13 -21.19 -16.83
CA SER A 759 57.36 -22.43 -16.07
C SER A 759 57.27 -23.67 -16.98
N ASN A 760 57.86 -24.83 -16.58
CA ASN A 760 57.87 -26.05 -17.44
C ASN A 760 56.66 -26.92 -17.17
N THR A 761 55.50 -26.30 -17.14
CA THR A 761 54.27 -26.95 -16.76
C THR A 761 53.18 -26.60 -17.75
N ASP A 762 52.04 -27.25 -17.60
CA ASP A 762 50.83 -26.94 -18.35
C ASP A 762 50.32 -25.50 -18.14
N SER A 763 50.90 -24.77 -17.17
CA SER A 763 50.65 -23.35 -16.91
C SER A 763 51.48 -22.41 -17.81
N TYR A 764 52.32 -22.93 -18.70
CA TYR A 764 53.12 -22.12 -19.61
C TYR A 764 52.23 -21.22 -20.46
N GLY A 765 52.55 -19.92 -20.53
CA GLY A 765 51.72 -18.94 -21.23
C GLY A 765 50.92 -18.05 -20.26
N ASP A 766 49.70 -18.48 -19.93
CA ASP A 766 48.73 -17.75 -19.10
C ASP A 766 48.86 -17.96 -17.59
N GLY A 767 49.66 -18.93 -17.14
CA GLY A 767 49.80 -19.27 -15.73
C GLY A 767 48.66 -20.11 -15.15
N VAL A 768 47.83 -20.73 -15.99
CA VAL A 768 46.69 -21.55 -15.56
C VAL A 768 46.99 -23.04 -15.73
N ALA A 769 47.10 -23.77 -14.62
CA ALA A 769 47.26 -25.23 -14.64
C ALA A 769 45.98 -25.94 -15.13
N GLY A 770 46.14 -27.11 -15.76
CA GLY A 770 45.05 -27.90 -16.33
C GLY A 770 44.49 -27.39 -17.67
N GLY A 771 45.05 -26.31 -18.22
CA GLY A 771 44.68 -25.71 -19.51
C GLY A 771 45.53 -26.20 -20.68
N ALA A 772 45.26 -25.66 -21.87
CA ALA A 772 46.22 -25.72 -22.96
C ALA A 772 47.37 -24.75 -22.63
N ALA A 773 48.61 -25.23 -22.62
CA ALA A 773 49.81 -24.46 -22.28
C ALA A 773 50.15 -23.42 -23.37
N THR A 774 49.31 -22.41 -23.46
CA THR A 774 49.32 -21.37 -24.48
C THR A 774 49.06 -19.99 -23.86
N SER A 775 49.06 -18.94 -24.67
CA SER A 775 48.73 -17.57 -24.29
C SER A 775 49.87 -16.84 -23.58
N TYR A 776 49.51 -15.76 -22.88
CA TYR A 776 50.38 -14.80 -22.22
C TYR A 776 49.69 -14.30 -20.94
N LEU A 777 50.44 -13.64 -20.06
CA LEU A 777 49.89 -13.06 -18.84
C LEU A 777 49.12 -11.78 -19.15
N VAL A 778 47.86 -11.73 -18.72
CA VAL A 778 47.02 -10.52 -18.82
C VAL A 778 47.29 -9.64 -17.61
N ASN A 779 48.32 -8.79 -17.71
CA ASN A 779 48.73 -7.86 -16.66
C ASN A 779 48.91 -6.42 -17.19
N GLY A 780 49.26 -5.49 -16.31
CA GLY A 780 49.46 -4.08 -16.66
C GLY A 780 50.60 -3.81 -17.66
N ASN A 781 51.45 -4.81 -17.93
CA ASN A 781 52.59 -4.70 -18.85
C ASN A 781 52.26 -5.20 -20.26
N PHE A 782 51.00 -5.55 -20.55
CA PHE A 782 50.59 -6.00 -21.88
C PHE A 782 50.42 -4.82 -22.86
N THR A 783 51.45 -4.60 -23.67
CA THR A 783 51.57 -3.44 -24.57
C THR A 783 51.50 -3.76 -26.05
N ALA A 784 51.55 -5.03 -26.44
CA ALA A 784 51.52 -5.46 -27.84
C ALA A 784 50.29 -4.94 -28.59
N GLY A 785 50.49 -4.54 -29.84
CA GLY A 785 49.51 -4.02 -30.77
C GLY A 785 49.04 -2.59 -30.50
N GLN A 786 49.52 -1.93 -29.44
CA GLN A 786 49.21 -0.51 -29.22
C GLN A 786 49.88 0.35 -30.28
N TYR A 787 49.13 1.30 -30.82
CA TYR A 787 49.66 2.25 -31.79
C TYR A 787 49.01 3.62 -31.70
N GLU A 788 49.70 4.61 -32.24
CA GLU A 788 49.19 5.97 -32.40
C GLU A 788 49.79 6.65 -33.63
N TYR A 789 49.09 7.69 -34.11
CA TYR A 789 49.57 8.57 -35.17
C TYR A 789 50.15 9.85 -34.58
N VAL A 790 51.35 10.22 -35.01
CA VAL A 790 52.06 11.44 -34.58
C VAL A 790 52.65 12.18 -35.78
N VAL A 791 53.12 13.40 -35.57
CA VAL A 791 53.74 14.23 -36.61
C VAL A 791 55.20 14.51 -36.26
N ALA A 792 56.09 14.29 -37.23
CA ALA A 792 57.50 14.64 -37.11
C ALA A 792 57.69 16.16 -37.00
N ALA A 793 58.54 16.59 -36.07
CA ALA A 793 58.99 17.98 -35.93
C ALA A 793 60.29 18.27 -36.72
N GLY A 794 60.84 17.26 -37.41
CA GLY A 794 62.10 17.36 -38.13
C GLY A 794 62.54 16.01 -38.72
N ALA A 795 63.60 16.03 -39.52
CA ALA A 795 64.25 14.81 -39.99
C ALA A 795 64.94 14.06 -38.84
N VAL A 796 65.14 12.75 -38.99
CA VAL A 796 65.91 11.94 -38.03
C VAL A 796 67.35 12.43 -38.00
N ASN A 797 67.83 12.88 -36.84
CA ASN A 797 69.17 13.42 -36.66
C ASN A 797 69.95 12.58 -35.65
N ASN A 798 71.09 12.01 -36.05
CA ASN A 798 71.92 11.11 -35.24
C ASN A 798 71.10 10.02 -34.51
N GLY A 799 70.12 9.43 -35.21
CA GLY A 799 69.25 8.38 -34.66
C GLY A 799 68.16 8.88 -33.71
N THR A 800 67.97 10.19 -33.56
CA THR A 800 66.88 10.77 -32.75
C THR A 800 65.78 11.31 -33.66
N LEU A 801 64.53 10.93 -33.37
CA LEU A 801 63.32 11.48 -33.97
C LEU A 801 62.61 12.40 -32.97
N THR A 802 62.30 13.62 -33.38
CA THR A 802 61.52 14.59 -32.59
C THR A 802 60.10 14.72 -33.11
N LEU A 803 59.13 14.83 -32.20
CA LEU A 803 57.70 14.86 -32.46
C LEU A 803 57.11 16.22 -32.09
N ARG A 804 56.06 16.66 -32.81
CA ARG A 804 55.38 17.93 -32.52
C ARG A 804 54.55 17.90 -31.23
N THR A 805 54.09 16.72 -30.83
CA THR A 805 53.29 16.47 -29.63
C THR A 805 53.86 15.30 -28.85
N GLY A 806 53.55 15.24 -27.55
CA GLY A 806 53.90 14.09 -26.72
C GLY A 806 53.12 12.84 -27.14
N LEU A 807 53.75 11.68 -27.03
CA LEU A 807 53.12 10.38 -27.27
C LEU A 807 51.96 10.13 -26.28
N LYS A 808 50.88 9.52 -26.75
CA LYS A 808 49.76 9.08 -25.91
C LYS A 808 50.16 7.84 -25.10
N TYR A 809 50.88 6.91 -25.71
CA TYR A 809 51.27 5.65 -25.09
C TYR A 809 52.77 5.64 -24.76
N GLY A 810 53.16 4.77 -23.81
CA GLY A 810 54.55 4.41 -23.61
C GLY A 810 54.95 3.26 -24.54
N TYR A 811 56.20 3.28 -25.02
CA TYR A 811 56.75 2.27 -25.93
C TYR A 811 58.06 1.69 -25.38
N GLN A 812 58.32 0.41 -25.67
CA GLN A 812 59.49 -0.30 -25.15
C GLN A 812 60.17 -1.13 -26.23
N ASN A 813 61.49 -1.05 -26.29
CA ASN A 813 62.31 -1.92 -27.11
C ASN A 813 63.39 -2.51 -26.21
N ALA A 814 63.26 -3.79 -25.85
CA ALA A 814 64.10 -4.50 -24.88
C ALA A 814 64.06 -6.02 -25.13
N ASP A 815 65.13 -6.73 -24.80
CA ASP A 815 65.20 -8.19 -24.95
C ASP A 815 64.34 -8.91 -23.90
N ALA A 816 64.02 -10.18 -24.16
CA ALA A 816 63.27 -11.01 -23.22
C ALA A 816 64.10 -11.30 -21.95
N VAL A 817 63.43 -11.41 -20.81
CA VAL A 817 64.06 -11.74 -19.52
C VAL A 817 63.30 -12.89 -18.88
N SER A 818 64.04 -13.93 -18.50
CA SER A 818 63.50 -15.12 -17.84
C SER A 818 63.11 -14.85 -16.40
N SER A 819 62.14 -15.59 -15.87
CA SER A 819 61.78 -15.49 -14.46
C SER A 819 62.95 -15.97 -13.57
N SER A 820 63.53 -15.06 -12.79
CA SER A 820 64.59 -15.41 -11.83
C SER A 820 63.95 -15.77 -10.48
N GLY A 821 63.55 -17.03 -10.33
CA GLY A 821 62.91 -17.53 -9.09
C GLY A 821 61.45 -17.10 -8.90
N THR A 822 60.84 -16.48 -9.90
CA THR A 822 59.40 -16.22 -9.99
C THR A 822 58.76 -17.16 -11.03
N THR A 823 57.47 -16.98 -11.33
CA THR A 823 56.77 -17.67 -12.43
C THR A 823 56.43 -16.72 -13.59
N THR A 824 56.97 -15.51 -13.59
CA THR A 824 56.64 -14.45 -14.57
C THR A 824 57.90 -13.97 -15.27
N GLY A 825 58.05 -14.36 -16.53
CA GLY A 825 59.08 -13.85 -17.43
C GLY A 825 58.56 -12.65 -18.24
N THR A 826 59.45 -11.71 -18.57
CA THR A 826 59.10 -10.60 -19.45
C THR A 826 59.43 -10.97 -20.89
N GLY A 827 58.42 -11.03 -21.75
CA GLY A 827 58.64 -11.25 -23.18
C GLY A 827 59.43 -10.12 -23.84
N GLN A 828 59.89 -10.39 -25.06
CA GLN A 828 60.62 -9.43 -25.88
C GLN A 828 59.72 -8.23 -26.21
N ARG A 829 60.31 -7.03 -26.16
CA ARG A 829 59.63 -5.76 -26.46
C ARG A 829 60.20 -5.21 -27.76
N ARG A 830 59.36 -4.99 -28.77
CA ARG A 830 59.74 -4.38 -30.06
C ARG A 830 58.66 -3.40 -30.50
N PHE A 831 59.07 -2.19 -30.89
CA PHE A 831 58.22 -1.24 -31.59
C PHE A 831 58.93 -0.71 -32.83
N GLN A 832 58.15 -0.24 -33.80
CA GLN A 832 58.66 0.41 -35.00
C GLN A 832 57.93 1.72 -35.25
N VAL A 833 58.58 2.61 -36.00
CA VAL A 833 57.99 3.84 -36.52
C VAL A 833 57.85 3.71 -38.02
N VAL A 834 56.67 4.00 -38.56
CA VAL A 834 56.37 3.94 -39.99
C VAL A 834 56.05 5.33 -40.49
N ARG A 835 56.78 5.81 -41.50
CA ARG A 835 56.43 7.04 -42.24
C ARG A 835 55.27 6.72 -43.18
N ILE A 836 54.20 7.52 -43.08
CA ILE A 836 52.97 7.35 -43.86
C ILE A 836 52.81 8.57 -44.79
N PRO A 837 52.83 8.38 -46.11
CA PRO A 837 52.51 9.45 -47.06
C PRO A 837 51.04 9.90 -46.94
N GLN A 838 50.79 11.18 -47.19
CA GLN A 838 49.50 11.85 -47.09
C GLN A 838 49.00 12.30 -48.46
N TYR A 839 48.14 11.50 -49.08
CA TYR A 839 47.66 11.74 -50.44
C TYR A 839 46.38 12.56 -50.49
N LYS A 840 46.24 13.34 -51.56
CA LYS A 840 44.99 14.06 -51.88
C LYS A 840 43.96 13.09 -52.44
N ASN A 841 44.38 12.25 -53.38
CA ASN A 841 43.69 11.06 -53.87
C ASN A 841 44.76 10.00 -54.15
N LEU A 842 44.41 8.73 -54.22
CA LEU A 842 45.38 7.67 -54.50
C LEU A 842 44.77 6.63 -55.43
N THR A 843 45.50 6.24 -56.46
CA THR A 843 45.11 5.14 -57.36
C THR A 843 46.01 3.94 -57.15
N ILE A 844 45.44 2.76 -56.94
CA ILE A 844 46.15 1.48 -56.90
C ILE A 844 45.93 0.77 -58.24
N SER A 845 47.00 0.52 -59.00
CA SER A 845 46.95 -0.10 -60.34
C SER A 845 47.51 -1.53 -60.39
N GLY A 846 47.94 -2.08 -59.25
CA GLY A 846 48.51 -3.42 -59.15
C GLY A 846 48.45 -3.96 -57.73
N THR A 847 49.36 -4.89 -57.39
CA THR A 847 49.50 -5.39 -56.01
C THR A 847 50.52 -4.55 -55.25
N VAL A 848 50.08 -3.91 -54.17
CA VAL A 848 50.93 -3.18 -53.22
C VAL A 848 51.12 -4.03 -51.98
N SER A 849 52.36 -4.42 -51.68
CA SER A 849 52.71 -5.28 -50.55
C SER A 849 53.79 -4.64 -49.68
N PRO A 850 53.63 -4.61 -48.34
CA PRO A 850 54.65 -4.08 -47.44
C PRO A 850 55.91 -4.97 -47.43
N ALA A 851 56.99 -4.49 -46.82
CA ALA A 851 58.11 -5.36 -46.49
C ALA A 851 57.66 -6.42 -45.47
N ALA A 852 58.16 -7.66 -45.56
CA ALA A 852 57.90 -8.69 -44.55
C ALA A 852 58.46 -8.29 -43.19
N TRP A 853 57.79 -8.67 -42.10
CA TRP A 853 58.34 -8.49 -40.76
C TRP A 853 59.65 -9.27 -40.59
N ASN A 854 60.71 -8.57 -40.19
CA ASN A 854 62.05 -9.14 -40.04
C ASN A 854 62.51 -9.30 -38.58
N GLY A 855 61.62 -9.09 -37.60
CA GLY A 855 61.94 -9.04 -36.17
C GLY A 855 62.21 -7.64 -35.62
N ARG A 856 62.29 -6.62 -36.49
CA ARG A 856 62.49 -5.22 -36.09
C ARG A 856 61.59 -4.24 -36.84
N THR A 857 61.36 -4.46 -38.13
CA THR A 857 60.55 -3.61 -39.01
C THR A 857 59.75 -4.45 -40.02
N GLY A 858 58.76 -3.83 -40.65
CA GLY A 858 57.95 -4.42 -41.71
C GLY A 858 56.62 -4.95 -41.19
N GLY A 859 55.91 -5.70 -42.04
CA GLY A 859 54.62 -6.31 -41.76
C GLY A 859 53.44 -5.33 -41.71
N ILE A 860 53.65 -4.03 -41.97
CA ILE A 860 52.60 -3.00 -41.93
C ILE A 860 52.54 -2.30 -43.28
N LEU A 861 51.34 -2.17 -43.84
CA LEU A 861 51.03 -1.25 -44.93
C LEU A 861 50.05 -0.21 -44.42
N ALA A 862 50.42 1.06 -44.45
CA ALA A 862 49.60 2.16 -43.96
C ALA A 862 49.42 3.26 -45.01
N LEU A 863 48.18 3.62 -45.31
CA LEU A 863 47.86 4.66 -46.31
C LEU A 863 46.96 5.74 -45.71
N ASP A 864 47.30 7.01 -45.96
CA ASP A 864 46.51 8.18 -45.56
C ASP A 864 46.08 8.96 -46.82
N VAL A 865 44.77 9.01 -47.08
CA VAL A 865 44.19 9.61 -48.30
C VAL A 865 43.05 10.55 -47.90
N THR A 866 43.23 11.86 -48.00
CA THR A 866 42.15 12.76 -47.56
C THR A 866 40.92 12.73 -48.48
N GLY A 867 41.10 12.41 -49.77
CA GLY A 867 40.06 12.34 -50.79
C GLY A 867 39.67 10.90 -51.12
N GLN A 868 39.77 10.51 -52.39
CA GLN A 868 39.33 9.20 -52.86
C GLN A 868 40.50 8.22 -53.04
N LEU A 869 40.33 7.00 -52.52
CA LEU A 869 41.16 5.83 -52.83
C LEU A 869 40.49 5.04 -53.97
N VAL A 870 41.18 4.91 -55.09
CA VAL A 870 40.69 4.25 -56.30
C VAL A 870 41.43 2.93 -56.50
N PHE A 871 40.68 1.84 -56.69
CA PHE A 871 41.22 0.56 -57.12
C PHE A 871 40.92 0.33 -58.60
N GLU A 872 41.96 0.15 -59.41
CA GLU A 872 41.80 -0.35 -60.77
C GLU A 872 41.44 -1.85 -60.77
N THR A 873 40.97 -2.36 -61.91
CA THR A 873 40.54 -3.75 -62.05
C THR A 873 41.68 -4.70 -61.68
N GLY A 874 41.46 -5.53 -60.65
CA GLY A 874 42.45 -6.52 -60.19
C GLY A 874 43.51 -5.97 -59.21
N ALA A 875 43.44 -4.69 -58.85
CA ALA A 875 44.35 -4.08 -57.88
C ALA A 875 44.16 -4.62 -56.45
N LYS A 876 45.27 -4.78 -55.72
CA LYS A 876 45.29 -5.37 -54.38
C LYS A 876 46.20 -4.61 -53.42
N LEU A 877 45.80 -4.59 -52.16
CA LEU A 877 46.71 -4.38 -51.03
C LEU A 877 46.94 -5.76 -50.39
N ASP A 878 48.15 -6.29 -50.44
CA ASP A 878 48.40 -7.69 -50.04
C ASP A 878 49.54 -7.80 -49.03
N ALA A 879 49.15 -8.07 -47.78
CA ALA A 879 50.04 -8.35 -46.67
C ALA A 879 50.06 -9.85 -46.29
N SER A 880 49.67 -10.74 -47.18
CA SER A 880 49.58 -12.18 -46.88
C SER A 880 50.96 -12.80 -46.64
N GLY A 881 51.13 -13.52 -45.53
CA GLY A 881 52.39 -14.16 -45.15
C GLY A 881 53.52 -13.19 -44.75
N LEU A 882 53.21 -11.91 -44.53
CA LEU A 882 54.19 -10.85 -44.23
C LEU A 882 54.24 -10.45 -42.74
N GLY A 883 53.52 -11.17 -41.88
CA GLY A 883 53.43 -10.99 -40.43
C GLY A 883 54.53 -11.71 -39.65
N PHE A 884 54.25 -12.10 -38.40
CA PHE A 884 55.25 -12.78 -37.58
C PHE A 884 55.72 -14.08 -38.23
N ARG A 885 57.02 -14.34 -38.17
CA ARG A 885 57.66 -15.46 -38.88
C ARG A 885 57.37 -16.79 -38.19
N GLY A 886 57.27 -17.87 -38.96
CA GLY A 886 57.19 -19.21 -38.40
C GLY A 886 58.49 -19.67 -37.75
N GLY A 887 58.42 -20.68 -36.89
CA GLY A 887 59.61 -21.35 -36.34
C GLY A 887 60.36 -22.10 -37.45
N ALA A 888 61.69 -22.03 -37.47
CA ALA A 888 62.46 -22.81 -38.44
C ALA A 888 62.50 -24.30 -38.06
N GLY A 889 62.25 -25.16 -39.04
CA GLY A 889 62.53 -26.59 -38.92
C GLY A 889 64.03 -26.87 -38.94
N GLN A 890 64.46 -27.82 -38.12
CA GLN A 890 65.84 -28.30 -38.01
C GLN A 890 65.83 -29.82 -37.99
N GLN A 891 66.91 -30.45 -38.43
CA GLN A 891 67.10 -31.87 -38.21
C GLN A 891 67.57 -32.12 -36.77
N LEU A 892 66.77 -32.83 -35.97
CA LEU A 892 66.97 -33.11 -34.55
C LEU A 892 67.32 -34.59 -34.34
N THR A 893 68.38 -34.89 -33.56
CA THR A 893 69.00 -36.24 -33.54
C THR A 893 68.84 -37.02 -32.23
N SER A 894 68.98 -36.39 -31.07
CA SER A 894 68.63 -36.90 -29.73
C SER A 894 69.04 -35.89 -28.65
N SER A 895 68.44 -35.96 -27.46
CA SER A 895 68.90 -35.22 -26.26
C SER A 895 68.50 -35.95 -24.99
N SER A 896 69.40 -35.98 -23.98
CA SER A 896 69.08 -36.49 -22.65
C SER A 896 68.50 -35.40 -21.74
N GLY A 897 67.72 -35.79 -20.72
CA GLY A 897 67.14 -34.86 -19.74
C GLY A 897 65.88 -34.12 -20.18
N LEU A 898 65.36 -34.40 -21.38
CA LEU A 898 64.11 -33.85 -21.90
C LEU A 898 62.96 -34.86 -21.83
N SER A 899 61.73 -34.37 -21.80
CA SER A 899 60.48 -35.13 -21.74
C SER A 899 59.54 -34.74 -22.88
N GLY A 900 58.74 -35.71 -23.37
CA GLY A 900 57.66 -35.43 -24.33
C GLY A 900 56.61 -34.42 -23.83
N THR A 901 56.59 -34.12 -22.52
CA THR A 901 55.70 -33.14 -21.90
C THR A 901 56.33 -31.76 -21.68
N ASP A 902 57.54 -31.50 -22.19
CA ASP A 902 58.21 -30.21 -21.98
C ASP A 902 57.53 -29.08 -22.75
N TYR A 903 57.16 -28.01 -22.04
CA TYR A 903 56.45 -26.86 -22.62
C TYR A 903 57.42 -25.80 -23.15
N ARG A 904 58.61 -25.70 -22.57
CA ARG A 904 59.70 -24.90 -23.11
C ARG A 904 61.05 -25.58 -22.87
N VAL A 905 61.95 -25.39 -23.82
CA VAL A 905 63.36 -25.79 -23.74
C VAL A 905 64.16 -24.71 -24.46
N ALA A 906 65.40 -24.47 -24.02
CA ALA A 906 66.34 -23.62 -24.76
C ALA A 906 66.50 -24.13 -26.20
N ALA A 907 66.71 -23.21 -27.14
CA ALA A 907 66.95 -23.63 -28.53
C ALA A 907 68.19 -24.54 -28.61
N PRO A 908 68.17 -25.59 -29.45
CA PRO A 908 69.34 -26.42 -29.71
C PRO A 908 70.57 -25.61 -30.13
N THR A 909 71.78 -26.07 -29.76
CA THR A 909 73.02 -25.35 -30.07
C THR A 909 73.28 -25.35 -31.58
N ALA A 910 73.60 -24.17 -32.14
CA ALA A 910 73.91 -23.84 -33.54
C ALA A 910 73.93 -24.99 -34.59
N GLY A 911 73.10 -24.88 -35.62
CA GLY A 911 73.22 -25.68 -36.84
C GLY A 911 71.89 -26.09 -37.47
N THR A 912 71.94 -26.61 -38.70
CA THR A 912 70.78 -27.17 -39.43
C THR A 912 70.53 -28.65 -39.08
N SER A 913 71.53 -29.32 -38.50
CA SER A 913 71.43 -30.64 -37.88
C SER A 913 72.06 -30.54 -36.49
N THR A 914 71.32 -30.86 -35.44
CA THR A 914 71.72 -30.56 -34.06
C THR A 914 71.24 -31.61 -33.05
N THR A 915 71.96 -31.72 -31.95
CA THR A 915 71.51 -32.40 -30.72
C THR A 915 70.33 -31.63 -30.14
N GLY A 916 69.19 -32.30 -29.99
CA GLY A 916 67.90 -31.70 -29.64
C GLY A 916 66.75 -32.66 -29.94
N ALA A 917 65.57 -32.41 -29.37
CA ALA A 917 64.39 -33.28 -29.52
C ALA A 917 63.06 -32.53 -29.64
N HIS A 918 63.05 -31.21 -29.49
CA HIS A 918 61.84 -30.39 -29.61
C HIS A 918 62.06 -29.29 -30.63
N ALA A 919 61.02 -29.00 -31.40
CA ALA A 919 61.06 -28.05 -32.48
C ALA A 919 60.80 -26.62 -31.99
N MET A 920 61.13 -25.66 -32.85
CA MET A 920 61.03 -24.23 -32.56
C MET A 920 59.59 -23.74 -32.52
N LYS A 921 59.27 -22.89 -31.56
CA LYS A 921 58.02 -22.11 -31.53
C LYS A 921 57.98 -21.12 -32.70
N GLY A 922 56.81 -20.59 -33.04
CA GLY A 922 56.67 -19.46 -33.96
C GLY A 922 57.05 -18.13 -33.31
N GLU A 923 57.14 -17.05 -34.09
CA GLU A 923 57.23 -15.67 -33.60
C GLU A 923 55.84 -15.11 -33.28
N GLY A 924 55.75 -14.26 -32.27
CA GLY A 924 54.48 -13.67 -31.85
C GLY A 924 54.65 -12.47 -30.90
N ILE A 925 53.54 -12.04 -30.30
CA ILE A 925 53.46 -10.87 -29.42
C ILE A 925 54.29 -10.97 -28.14
N VAL A 926 54.66 -12.19 -27.71
CA VAL A 926 55.53 -12.41 -26.55
C VAL A 926 57.01 -12.31 -26.94
N GLY A 927 57.37 -12.61 -28.19
CA GLY A 927 58.76 -12.57 -28.63
C GLY A 927 59.04 -13.40 -29.88
N THR A 928 60.32 -13.65 -30.10
CA THR A 928 60.84 -14.29 -31.32
C THR A 928 61.67 -15.52 -30.95
N PRO A 929 61.44 -16.68 -31.59
CA PRO A 929 62.27 -17.86 -31.33
C PRO A 929 63.68 -17.64 -31.87
N ARG A 930 64.67 -18.39 -31.37
CA ARG A 930 66.05 -18.23 -31.84
C ARG A 930 66.18 -18.46 -33.35
N TYR A 931 65.58 -19.53 -33.85
CA TYR A 931 65.57 -19.87 -35.27
C TYR A 931 64.19 -19.66 -35.89
N VAL A 932 64.13 -18.79 -36.90
CA VAL A 932 62.90 -18.43 -37.61
C VAL A 932 63.00 -18.80 -39.09
N ASN A 933 61.84 -19.14 -39.66
CA ASN A 933 61.67 -19.35 -41.09
C ASN A 933 61.72 -18.00 -41.83
N SER A 934 62.76 -17.78 -42.63
CA SER A 934 62.91 -16.58 -43.46
C SER A 934 62.34 -16.74 -44.88
N GLY A 935 61.61 -17.82 -45.15
CA GLY A 935 61.07 -18.21 -46.45
C GLY A 935 62.08 -18.94 -47.33
N THR A 936 63.36 -18.58 -47.25
CA THR A 936 64.42 -19.14 -48.13
C THR A 936 65.53 -19.89 -47.39
N ALA A 937 65.60 -19.76 -46.06
CA ALA A 937 66.56 -20.46 -45.20
C ALA A 937 66.14 -20.39 -43.72
N LEU A 938 66.75 -21.24 -42.91
CA LEU A 938 66.77 -21.06 -41.46
C LEU A 938 67.60 -19.80 -41.12
N PHE A 939 67.05 -18.90 -40.31
CA PHE A 939 67.74 -17.71 -39.83
C PHE A 939 67.94 -17.76 -38.31
N ASP A 940 69.19 -17.68 -37.85
CA ASP A 940 69.54 -17.57 -36.42
C ASP A 940 69.53 -16.11 -35.98
N THR A 941 68.65 -15.77 -35.04
CA THR A 941 68.57 -14.44 -34.42
C THR A 941 69.65 -14.20 -33.36
N GLY A 942 70.40 -15.24 -33.00
CA GLY A 942 71.54 -15.24 -32.08
C GLY A 942 71.20 -15.53 -30.62
N VAL A 943 69.94 -15.32 -30.21
CA VAL A 943 69.48 -15.49 -28.81
C VAL A 943 68.05 -16.02 -28.76
N ASP A 944 67.69 -16.71 -27.68
CA ASP A 944 66.29 -17.04 -27.39
C ASP A 944 65.52 -15.77 -27.02
N GLY A 945 64.58 -15.35 -27.88
CA GLY A 945 63.68 -14.23 -27.61
C GLY A 945 62.42 -14.61 -26.80
N TYR A 946 62.38 -15.81 -26.23
CA TYR A 946 61.38 -16.25 -25.28
C TYR A 946 62.03 -16.54 -23.91
N PRO A 947 61.43 -16.04 -22.80
CA PRO A 947 61.84 -16.39 -21.44
C PRO A 947 62.02 -17.90 -21.25
N SER A 948 63.19 -18.31 -20.75
CA SER A 948 63.56 -19.69 -20.46
C SER A 948 63.59 -20.68 -21.64
N GLY A 949 63.45 -20.22 -22.89
CA GLY A 949 63.71 -21.02 -24.10
C GLY A 949 62.64 -20.97 -25.19
N SER A 950 63.07 -21.17 -26.45
CA SER A 950 62.22 -21.04 -27.64
C SER A 950 61.83 -22.33 -28.37
N ALA A 951 62.18 -23.50 -27.85
CA ALA A 951 61.74 -24.80 -28.36
C ALA A 951 60.69 -25.45 -27.45
N GLY A 952 59.91 -26.42 -27.94
CA GLY A 952 58.93 -27.17 -27.15
C GLY A 952 57.46 -26.80 -27.39
N ARG A 953 56.54 -27.63 -26.86
CA ARG A 953 55.10 -27.59 -27.19
C ARG A 953 54.31 -26.38 -26.74
N GLY A 954 54.75 -25.67 -25.70
CA GLY A 954 54.03 -24.51 -25.20
C GLY A 954 53.96 -23.39 -26.24
N ALA A 955 52.81 -22.73 -26.36
CA ALA A 955 52.56 -21.67 -27.34
C ALA A 955 52.60 -20.27 -26.70
N PRO A 956 53.62 -19.45 -26.98
CA PRO A 956 53.72 -18.13 -26.37
C PRO A 956 52.83 -17.10 -27.08
N GLY A 957 51.75 -16.72 -26.42
CA GLY A 957 50.78 -15.78 -26.94
C GLY A 957 50.16 -16.25 -28.25
N ASN A 958 50.23 -15.41 -29.28
CA ASN A 958 49.64 -15.73 -30.57
C ASN A 958 50.56 -16.57 -31.48
N ALA A 959 51.78 -16.90 -31.04
CA ALA A 959 52.65 -17.82 -31.77
C ALA A 959 52.25 -19.28 -31.54
N GLY A 960 52.42 -20.12 -32.56
CA GLY A 960 52.26 -21.57 -32.41
C GLY A 960 53.40 -22.21 -31.61
N GLY A 961 53.09 -23.22 -30.81
CA GLY A 961 54.09 -24.04 -30.12
C GLY A 961 54.86 -24.93 -31.08
N GLY A 962 56.09 -25.30 -30.75
CA GLY A 962 56.84 -26.29 -31.53
C GLY A 962 56.34 -27.72 -31.27
N GLY A 963 56.63 -28.69 -32.13
CA GLY A 963 56.40 -30.10 -31.81
C GLY A 963 57.37 -30.61 -30.73
N ASN A 964 56.93 -31.58 -29.91
CA ASN A 964 57.83 -32.38 -29.08
C ASN A 964 58.03 -33.79 -29.66
N ASP A 965 59.23 -34.35 -29.52
CA ASP A 965 59.40 -35.79 -29.60
C ASP A 965 58.95 -36.46 -28.29
N ALA A 966 58.12 -37.50 -28.36
CA ALA A 966 57.66 -38.22 -27.17
C ALA A 966 58.75 -39.08 -26.50
N THR A 967 59.81 -39.40 -27.23
CA THR A 967 60.97 -40.20 -26.80
C THR A 967 62.28 -39.45 -27.10
N PRO A 968 62.61 -38.34 -26.39
CA PRO A 968 63.74 -37.47 -26.72
C PRO A 968 65.13 -38.11 -26.80
N ASN A 969 65.33 -39.24 -26.10
CA ASN A 969 66.58 -40.02 -26.10
C ASN A 969 66.71 -40.97 -27.30
N ASN A 970 65.63 -41.19 -28.04
CA ASN A 970 65.57 -41.98 -29.27
C ASN A 970 64.45 -41.40 -30.15
N PRO A 971 64.69 -40.23 -30.78
CA PRO A 971 63.62 -39.45 -31.35
C PRO A 971 63.10 -40.15 -32.58
N THR A 972 62.04 -40.95 -32.42
CA THR A 972 61.33 -41.66 -33.49
C THR A 972 59.84 -41.30 -33.48
N ASN A 973 59.43 -40.43 -32.56
CA ASN A 973 58.04 -40.07 -32.30
C ASN A 973 57.86 -38.58 -32.51
N ASN A 974 57.97 -38.16 -33.77
CA ASN A 974 57.99 -36.77 -34.19
C ASN A 974 56.57 -36.21 -34.30
N SER A 975 56.24 -35.15 -33.57
CA SER A 975 54.94 -34.46 -33.63
C SER A 975 54.99 -33.17 -34.45
N GLY A 976 53.82 -32.70 -34.88
CA GLY A 976 53.67 -31.47 -35.66
C GLY A 976 53.73 -30.20 -34.81
N GLY A 977 54.03 -29.08 -35.45
CA GLY A 977 53.99 -27.75 -34.85
C GLY A 977 52.57 -27.17 -34.78
N GLY A 978 52.29 -26.36 -33.76
CA GLY A 978 51.03 -25.66 -33.61
C GLY A 978 50.91 -24.48 -34.58
N GLY A 979 49.71 -24.18 -35.04
CA GLY A 979 49.42 -23.01 -35.86
C GLY A 979 49.42 -21.72 -35.05
N GLY A 980 49.73 -20.59 -35.71
CA GLY A 980 49.63 -19.26 -35.12
C GLY A 980 48.17 -18.85 -34.88
N GLY A 981 47.97 -17.85 -34.00
CA GLY A 981 46.68 -17.25 -33.68
C GLY A 981 46.59 -15.77 -34.00
N ASN A 982 45.36 -15.27 -34.18
CA ASN A 982 45.01 -13.84 -34.20
C ASN A 982 43.49 -13.66 -33.99
N GLY A 983 42.66 -13.56 -35.04
CA GLY A 983 41.20 -13.47 -34.87
C GLY A 983 40.57 -14.71 -34.23
N ALA A 984 41.25 -15.86 -34.34
CA ALA A 984 40.91 -17.11 -33.66
C ALA A 984 42.20 -17.83 -33.20
N ARG A 985 42.03 -18.92 -32.47
CA ARG A 985 43.12 -19.85 -32.14
C ARG A 985 43.64 -20.53 -33.41
N GLY A 986 44.93 -20.84 -33.44
CA GLY A 986 45.52 -21.68 -34.47
C GLY A 986 45.07 -23.16 -34.38
N GLY A 987 45.49 -23.96 -35.36
CA GLY A 987 45.33 -25.42 -35.33
C GLY A 987 46.36 -26.08 -34.40
N ARG A 988 45.99 -27.17 -33.72
CA ARG A 988 46.93 -27.91 -32.85
C ARG A 988 47.89 -28.73 -33.71
N GLY A 989 49.13 -28.82 -33.28
CA GLY A 989 50.12 -29.67 -33.92
C GLY A 989 49.67 -31.13 -33.94
N GLY A 990 49.94 -31.81 -35.06
CA GLY A 990 49.61 -33.22 -35.23
C GLY A 990 50.28 -34.11 -34.20
N ASN A 991 49.65 -35.25 -33.90
CA ASN A 991 50.22 -36.25 -32.99
C ASN A 991 51.53 -36.83 -33.52
N THR A 992 52.29 -37.49 -32.64
CA THR A 992 53.54 -38.14 -33.01
C THR A 992 53.35 -39.24 -34.05
N TRP A 993 54.33 -39.36 -34.96
CA TRP A 993 54.40 -40.49 -35.88
C TRP A 993 54.52 -41.83 -35.12
N SER A 994 53.82 -42.85 -35.62
CA SER A 994 53.73 -44.24 -35.09
C SER A 994 53.06 -44.46 -33.73
N SER A 995 53.26 -43.58 -32.74
CA SER A 995 52.71 -43.72 -31.38
C SER A 995 51.42 -42.94 -31.13
N ASN A 996 51.07 -42.00 -32.02
CA ASN A 996 49.84 -41.21 -31.94
C ASN A 996 49.66 -40.46 -30.60
N LEU A 997 50.75 -40.01 -29.99
CA LEU A 997 50.74 -39.26 -28.73
C LEU A 997 50.48 -37.77 -28.99
N ALA A 998 49.63 -37.17 -28.16
CA ALA A 998 49.21 -35.78 -28.27
C ALA A 998 50.21 -34.80 -27.62
N VAL A 999 51.46 -34.85 -28.10
CA VAL A 999 52.57 -33.96 -27.68
C VAL A 999 52.98 -32.96 -28.78
N GLY A 1000 52.13 -32.78 -29.79
CA GLY A 1000 52.27 -31.72 -30.78
C GLY A 1000 52.22 -30.32 -30.17
N GLY A 1001 52.67 -29.35 -30.95
CA GLY A 1001 52.67 -27.96 -30.55
C GLY A 1001 51.28 -27.46 -30.20
N GLU A 1002 51.18 -26.77 -29.07
CA GLU A 1002 49.95 -26.10 -28.68
C GLU A 1002 49.65 -24.94 -29.61
N VAL A 1003 48.37 -24.56 -29.66
CA VAL A 1003 47.87 -23.56 -30.59
C VAL A 1003 48.25 -22.16 -30.13
N GLY A 1004 48.64 -21.27 -31.05
CA GLY A 1004 48.67 -19.84 -30.74
C GLY A 1004 47.26 -19.36 -30.39
N VAL A 1005 47.13 -18.54 -29.33
CA VAL A 1005 45.81 -18.02 -28.96
C VAL A 1005 45.33 -16.94 -29.91
N GLY A 1006 44.00 -16.84 -30.01
CA GLY A 1006 43.39 -15.64 -30.55
C GLY A 1006 43.74 -14.42 -29.69
N PHE A 1007 44.02 -13.31 -30.35
CA PHE A 1007 44.18 -12.02 -29.71
C PHE A 1007 42.84 -11.57 -29.16
N SER A 1008 42.71 -11.58 -27.84
CA SER A 1008 41.47 -11.30 -27.09
C SER A 1008 41.07 -9.82 -27.03
N ALA A 1009 41.78 -8.93 -27.73
CA ALA A 1009 41.48 -7.50 -27.79
C ALA A 1009 41.43 -6.94 -29.23
N PRO A 1010 40.89 -7.65 -30.25
CA PRO A 1010 40.90 -7.14 -31.60
C PRO A 1010 39.97 -5.93 -31.63
N SER A 1011 40.56 -4.76 -31.81
CA SER A 1011 39.85 -3.49 -31.79
C SER A 1011 40.48 -2.55 -32.79
N THR A 1012 39.75 -1.51 -33.18
CA THR A 1012 40.25 -0.42 -34.04
C THR A 1012 41.35 0.43 -33.38
N SER A 1013 41.84 0.05 -32.19
CA SER A 1013 42.97 0.71 -31.52
C SER A 1013 44.07 -0.25 -31.07
N ARG A 1014 43.93 -1.54 -31.38
CA ARG A 1014 44.97 -2.52 -31.09
C ARG A 1014 44.98 -3.58 -32.19
N LEU A 1015 45.97 -3.48 -33.05
CA LEU A 1015 46.18 -4.38 -34.18
C LEU A 1015 47.51 -5.09 -34.00
N ILE A 1016 47.57 -6.37 -34.35
CA ILE A 1016 48.79 -7.17 -34.27
C ILE A 1016 49.05 -7.88 -35.59
N LEU A 1017 50.29 -8.30 -35.82
CA LEU A 1017 50.60 -9.23 -36.89
C LEU A 1017 50.00 -10.59 -36.56
N GLY A 1018 49.61 -11.34 -37.59
CA GLY A 1018 49.27 -12.76 -37.44
C GLY A 1018 50.46 -13.51 -36.89
N GLY A 1019 50.21 -14.39 -35.90
CA GLY A 1019 51.25 -15.20 -35.29
C GLY A 1019 51.85 -16.20 -36.27
N GLY A 1020 53.15 -16.44 -36.16
CA GLY A 1020 53.82 -17.50 -36.90
C GLY A 1020 53.45 -18.88 -36.35
N GLY A 1021 53.36 -19.87 -37.22
CA GLY A 1021 53.24 -21.27 -36.80
C GLY A 1021 54.55 -21.79 -36.21
N GLY A 1022 54.46 -22.76 -35.30
CA GLY A 1022 55.62 -23.49 -34.79
C GLY A 1022 56.09 -24.56 -35.78
N ALA A 1023 57.36 -24.94 -35.66
CA ALA A 1023 57.91 -26.04 -36.45
C ALA A 1023 57.49 -27.40 -35.88
N GLY A 1024 57.39 -28.40 -36.75
CA GLY A 1024 57.29 -29.80 -36.35
C GLY A 1024 58.66 -30.40 -36.06
N VAL A 1025 58.68 -31.52 -35.33
CA VAL A 1025 59.92 -32.27 -35.10
C VAL A 1025 60.30 -33.01 -36.38
N ASN A 1026 61.57 -32.95 -36.75
CA ASN A 1026 62.11 -33.61 -37.92
C ASN A 1026 63.45 -34.26 -37.59
N ASN A 1027 63.58 -35.59 -37.75
CA ASN A 1027 64.83 -36.30 -37.51
C ASN A 1027 65.47 -36.85 -38.80
N SER A 1028 64.69 -36.93 -39.88
CA SER A 1028 65.06 -37.68 -41.10
C SER A 1028 65.22 -36.80 -42.33
N ASN A 1029 65.21 -35.47 -42.16
CA ASN A 1029 65.25 -34.47 -43.22
C ASN A 1029 64.11 -34.66 -44.25
N SER A 1030 62.94 -35.12 -43.80
CA SER A 1030 61.79 -35.28 -44.69
C SER A 1030 61.16 -33.91 -45.04
N GLY A 1031 60.46 -33.83 -46.17
CA GLY A 1031 59.81 -32.61 -46.65
C GLY A 1031 60.68 -31.65 -47.49
N GLY A 1032 61.99 -31.89 -47.58
CA GLY A 1032 62.91 -31.10 -48.42
C GLY A 1032 63.12 -29.66 -47.92
N GLY A 1033 63.81 -28.85 -48.71
CA GLY A 1033 64.09 -27.44 -48.40
C GLY A 1033 65.58 -27.07 -48.51
N PRO A 1034 65.92 -25.79 -48.29
CA PRO A 1034 67.27 -25.24 -48.39
C PRO A 1034 68.26 -25.84 -47.37
N THR A 1035 67.77 -26.36 -46.24
CA THR A 1035 68.58 -26.93 -45.17
C THR A 1035 67.94 -28.19 -44.58
N PRO A 1036 68.72 -29.08 -43.94
CA PRO A 1036 68.16 -30.25 -43.28
C PRO A 1036 67.04 -29.94 -42.28
N GLY A 1037 65.91 -30.65 -42.38
CA GLY A 1037 64.73 -30.52 -41.52
C GLY A 1037 63.84 -29.30 -41.81
N TYR A 1038 64.18 -28.49 -42.81
CA TYR A 1038 63.46 -27.25 -43.11
C TYR A 1038 62.00 -27.47 -43.56
N GLY A 1039 61.68 -28.62 -44.15
CA GLY A 1039 60.33 -28.96 -44.59
C GLY A 1039 59.28 -28.94 -43.46
N SER A 1040 59.73 -29.10 -42.20
CA SER A 1040 58.91 -29.02 -41.00
C SER A 1040 58.79 -27.60 -40.41
N SER A 1041 59.26 -26.57 -41.11
CA SER A 1041 59.14 -25.18 -40.65
C SER A 1041 57.68 -24.75 -40.53
N GLY A 1042 57.39 -23.97 -39.49
CA GLY A 1042 56.13 -23.25 -39.41
C GLY A 1042 56.05 -22.14 -40.45
N ALA A 1043 54.83 -21.74 -40.80
CA ALA A 1043 54.59 -20.68 -41.76
C ALA A 1043 54.43 -19.30 -41.11
N ALA A 1044 54.70 -18.25 -41.88
CA ALA A 1044 54.53 -16.86 -41.42
C ALA A 1044 53.06 -16.45 -41.36
N GLY A 1045 52.70 -15.63 -40.38
CA GLY A 1045 51.36 -15.04 -40.29
C GLY A 1045 51.15 -13.89 -41.30
N GLY A 1046 49.93 -13.34 -41.34
CA GLY A 1046 49.58 -12.19 -42.16
C GLY A 1046 50.00 -10.86 -41.52
N GLY A 1047 50.27 -9.86 -42.36
CA GLY A 1047 50.63 -8.50 -41.92
C GLY A 1047 49.42 -7.65 -41.51
N ILE A 1048 49.65 -6.36 -41.29
CA ILE A 1048 48.62 -5.36 -40.97
C ILE A 1048 48.43 -4.44 -42.18
N VAL A 1049 47.19 -4.20 -42.56
CA VAL A 1049 46.82 -3.15 -43.53
C VAL A 1049 45.98 -2.08 -42.80
N LEU A 1050 46.46 -0.84 -42.76
CA LEU A 1050 45.74 0.33 -42.24
C LEU A 1050 45.46 1.31 -43.37
N VAL A 1051 44.20 1.68 -43.57
CA VAL A 1051 43.83 2.68 -44.58
C VAL A 1051 42.92 3.72 -43.95
N ARG A 1052 43.32 5.00 -44.02
CA ARG A 1052 42.46 6.14 -43.73
C ARG A 1052 42.16 6.85 -45.03
N THR A 1053 40.88 6.92 -45.41
CA THR A 1053 40.46 7.52 -46.68
C THR A 1053 39.25 8.45 -46.52
N GLY A 1054 39.02 9.37 -47.47
CA GLY A 1054 37.74 10.07 -47.55
C GLY A 1054 36.65 9.17 -48.11
N SER A 1055 36.94 8.44 -49.19
CA SER A 1055 36.03 7.46 -49.82
C SER A 1055 36.80 6.42 -50.64
N VAL A 1056 36.13 5.33 -51.01
CA VAL A 1056 36.67 4.28 -51.89
C VAL A 1056 35.89 4.23 -53.20
N ARG A 1057 36.58 3.92 -54.31
CA ARG A 1057 35.95 3.68 -55.61
C ARG A 1057 36.63 2.49 -56.32
N GLY A 1058 35.82 1.60 -56.89
CA GLY A 1058 36.29 0.37 -57.54
C GLY A 1058 36.23 -0.86 -56.63
N ASN A 1059 36.54 -2.05 -57.18
CA ASN A 1059 36.41 -3.34 -56.51
C ASN A 1059 37.77 -3.88 -56.05
N GLY A 1060 38.39 -3.21 -55.07
CA GLY A 1060 39.70 -3.58 -54.54
C GLY A 1060 39.68 -4.83 -53.66
N THR A 1061 40.78 -5.57 -53.64
CA THR A 1061 41.01 -6.66 -52.67
C THR A 1061 42.05 -6.26 -51.64
N VAL A 1062 41.77 -6.48 -50.35
CA VAL A 1062 42.72 -6.26 -49.26
C VAL A 1062 42.94 -7.58 -48.53
N LEU A 1063 44.19 -8.06 -48.53
CA LEU A 1063 44.57 -9.37 -48.03
C LEU A 1063 45.57 -9.24 -46.89
N ALA A 1064 45.38 -10.04 -45.86
CA ALA A 1064 46.29 -10.23 -44.73
C ALA A 1064 46.25 -11.70 -44.30
N ASN A 1065 46.26 -12.64 -45.24
CA ASN A 1065 46.17 -14.06 -44.90
C ASN A 1065 47.47 -14.58 -44.29
N GLY A 1066 47.40 -15.58 -43.41
CA GLY A 1066 48.57 -16.36 -43.02
C GLY A 1066 49.02 -17.28 -44.14
N ALA A 1067 50.31 -17.61 -44.18
CA ALA A 1067 50.84 -18.60 -45.11
C ALA A 1067 50.56 -20.03 -44.59
N SER A 1068 50.37 -20.97 -45.51
CA SER A 1068 50.26 -22.40 -45.20
C SER A 1068 51.64 -23.02 -44.96
N ALA A 1069 51.69 -24.00 -44.07
CA ALA A 1069 52.91 -24.77 -43.82
C ALA A 1069 53.14 -25.83 -44.92
N GLY A 1070 54.36 -26.35 -44.99
CA GLY A 1070 54.73 -27.38 -45.96
C GLY A 1070 54.06 -28.72 -45.66
N SER A 1071 53.33 -29.29 -46.61
CA SER A 1071 52.67 -30.61 -46.49
C SER A 1071 53.47 -31.77 -47.06
N ALA A 1072 54.73 -31.55 -47.46
CA ALA A 1072 55.58 -32.55 -48.10
C ALA A 1072 56.32 -33.47 -47.10
N VAL A 1073 56.17 -33.22 -45.80
CA VAL A 1073 56.78 -33.97 -44.70
C VAL A 1073 56.06 -35.33 -44.56
N LEU A 1074 56.81 -36.44 -44.47
CA LEU A 1074 56.27 -37.80 -44.49
C LEU A 1074 56.13 -38.41 -43.09
N ASN A 1075 57.20 -39.01 -42.58
CA ASN A 1075 57.29 -39.71 -41.29
C ASN A 1075 57.75 -38.78 -40.14
N ASP A 1076 57.79 -37.48 -40.39
CA ASP A 1076 58.08 -36.42 -39.41
C ASP A 1076 56.87 -35.50 -39.24
N GLY A 1077 56.90 -34.64 -38.23
CA GLY A 1077 55.84 -33.65 -38.02
C GLY A 1077 55.96 -32.47 -38.99
N SER A 1078 54.86 -32.08 -39.64
CA SER A 1078 54.79 -30.80 -40.36
C SER A 1078 54.74 -29.61 -39.39
N GLY A 1079 55.12 -28.43 -39.87
CA GLY A 1079 54.94 -27.17 -39.14
C GLY A 1079 53.48 -26.72 -39.14
N GLY A 1080 53.15 -25.76 -38.28
CA GLY A 1080 51.83 -25.14 -38.24
C GLY A 1080 51.69 -23.99 -39.25
N GLY A 1081 50.48 -23.80 -39.78
CA GLY A 1081 50.12 -22.63 -40.57
C GLY A 1081 50.22 -21.32 -39.79
N GLY A 1082 50.49 -20.22 -40.49
CA GLY A 1082 50.47 -18.88 -39.89
C GLY A 1082 49.04 -18.35 -39.72
N ALA A 1083 48.80 -17.51 -38.72
CA ALA A 1083 47.49 -16.86 -38.57
C ALA A 1083 47.29 -15.72 -39.58
N GLY A 1084 46.03 -15.38 -39.86
CA GLY A 1084 45.69 -14.13 -40.51
C GLY A 1084 46.15 -12.91 -39.70
N GLY A 1085 46.43 -11.81 -40.38
CA GLY A 1085 46.79 -10.53 -39.80
C GLY A 1085 45.58 -9.64 -39.50
N CYS A 1086 45.77 -8.33 -39.56
CA CYS A 1086 44.71 -7.36 -39.28
C CYS A 1086 44.47 -6.42 -40.46
N ILE A 1087 43.20 -6.11 -40.73
CA ILE A 1087 42.81 -5.12 -41.74
C ILE A 1087 41.94 -4.07 -41.05
N LEU A 1088 42.38 -2.81 -41.09
CA LEU A 1088 41.60 -1.66 -40.61
C LEU A 1088 41.45 -0.63 -41.71
N ILE A 1089 40.21 -0.36 -42.10
CA ILE A 1089 39.89 0.65 -43.10
C ILE A 1089 38.88 1.62 -42.49
N THR A 1090 39.25 2.90 -42.42
CA THR A 1090 38.37 3.98 -41.98
C THR A 1090 38.11 4.90 -43.15
N ALA A 1091 36.84 5.24 -43.39
CA ALA A 1091 36.43 6.18 -44.42
C ALA A 1091 35.46 7.23 -43.89
N ASN A 1092 35.57 8.48 -44.36
CA ASN A 1092 34.55 9.50 -44.08
C ASN A 1092 33.20 9.10 -44.71
N ASN A 1093 33.22 8.55 -45.92
CA ASN A 1093 32.07 7.93 -46.56
C ASN A 1093 32.14 6.39 -46.40
N THR A 1094 31.61 5.88 -45.29
CA THR A 1094 31.63 4.44 -44.99
C THR A 1094 30.81 3.59 -45.98
N ALA A 1095 29.79 4.15 -46.62
CA ALA A 1095 28.99 3.45 -47.63
C ALA A 1095 29.84 3.02 -48.85
N SER A 1096 30.91 3.75 -49.13
CA SER A 1096 31.83 3.43 -50.23
C SER A 1096 32.72 2.20 -49.96
N LEU A 1097 32.79 1.71 -48.71
CA LEU A 1097 33.59 0.53 -48.35
C LEU A 1097 32.99 -0.79 -48.83
N GLY A 1098 31.69 -0.82 -49.15
CA GLY A 1098 30.98 -2.04 -49.54
C GLY A 1098 31.48 -2.68 -50.85
N THR A 1099 32.35 -2.00 -51.60
CA THR A 1099 32.95 -2.52 -52.84
C THR A 1099 34.25 -3.30 -52.60
N LEU A 1100 34.77 -3.34 -51.37
CA LEU A 1100 36.01 -4.01 -51.04
C LEU A 1100 35.81 -5.48 -50.68
N SER A 1101 36.73 -6.33 -51.12
CA SER A 1101 36.87 -7.71 -50.65
C SER A 1101 38.02 -7.79 -49.64
N LEU A 1102 37.74 -8.24 -48.41
CA LEU A 1102 38.71 -8.32 -47.32
C LEU A 1102 38.92 -9.78 -46.91
N ALA A 1103 40.16 -10.22 -46.73
CA ALA A 1103 40.47 -11.55 -46.19
C ALA A 1103 41.69 -11.54 -45.27
N ALA A 1104 41.54 -12.13 -44.08
CA ALA A 1104 42.60 -12.35 -43.10
C ALA A 1104 42.48 -13.78 -42.54
N ASN A 1105 42.51 -14.75 -43.44
CA ASN A 1105 42.36 -16.17 -43.11
C ASN A 1105 43.67 -16.74 -42.55
N GLY A 1106 43.56 -17.73 -41.66
CA GLY A 1106 44.72 -18.55 -41.28
C GLY A 1106 45.17 -19.45 -42.44
N GLY A 1107 46.48 -19.72 -42.47
CA GLY A 1107 47.04 -20.75 -43.33
C GLY A 1107 46.73 -22.16 -42.80
N THR A 1108 46.82 -23.14 -43.69
CA THR A 1108 46.62 -24.56 -43.40
C THR A 1108 47.91 -25.25 -42.97
#